data_AF-A0A1V8V3F6-F1
#
_entry.id   AF-A0A1V8V3F6-F1
#
_cell.length_a   1.000
_cell.length_b   1.000
_cell.length_c   1.000
_cell.angle_alpha   90.00
_cell.angle_beta   90.00
_cell.angle_gamma   90.00
#
_symmetry.space_group_name_H-M   'P 1'
#
loop_
_entity.id
_entity.type
_entity.pdbx_description
1 polymer ?
#
loop_
_entity_poly.entity_id
_entity_poly.type
_entity_poly.pdbx_seq_one_letter_code
_entity_poly.pdbx_strand_id
1 'polypeptide(L)'
;MRSLLWYAALAALLVLPSTPFLTRPLSFAPTINVTINKNPSSGYVFIAPTGTDGNGPYIYDKAGNLVWDGAGVVGGADAYNFHVCMYNGSPHLCITGGLGHQGYAIGTAMILDANYRIVTSVQTGGPGNYADQHEFQVLAGGNAAVLSSYRSIAYDMTGMPYGVTMQQGFLMDSMFQEIDIKSGQVLFEWYASDHVSVNHTRVYPRSFGQVGDGYSGHSPFDYFHINSIDKSIKSNMYLISARHTNAVYAINSTSHEIVWRLGFNFSSQHDARWVREDTDTTTISLFDNANNGVNQTDLISTGMIIDLNHKTGKAVLRLRSLPTASNVGQSVSQGNFQALPNGNYFFGYGSSQAFGEQFINSKGYFEVNYAATWTTGADSVGKTMCYRTFSYDWTSTPANTVPAVYVYAQEVGSANTIYVSWNGATTVAQWTFYAADDKFGNYTKVGTTKKNGFETMWTAPRYSRWWRVDALDQSGVPLRSSANSDTYVPSPALGGACNMPGVVADNKARKPTKNEQRRARKKQQKHEAPETSPTDASPPLEDAQPNGAVKPTTTATDTFAQDDVVIADPELSPDDPLYEQFASVFTKFQQRDEEEAPAVKEIEQPKVFGDDDENIQGEDEEEETVAKLSKKARKQANKLSIAELKAIVQKPEIVEWTDTSASDPKLLVNIKSSRNVVPVPGHWSLKREYLSSKRGVEKAGFALPKFIAETGISDMRDAVLEKQAEASLKQKQRERVQPKMGKLDIDYQKLYEAFFRRQTKPHLTRYGEVYYEGKEYETNLRHLRPGELSEELKEALNMPPGAPPPWLINQQRFGPPPSYPAMKIPGLNAPPPPGASWGFHPGGYGKAPVDDKGAPLWGGDVHGYGDAATEAAAAQTKAEPPVDKTVWGELQPPQDDEEEEEEEEESDDEEEEDKDDPSAARGAGVATPFAGTETPGGIYSSVPTDLGTQSIAGEFNLRKQRRGTDTEESSHPRSAGQVIGEKSIRAEGFFGGERAYDLSGTKRPAPDVPLLGSEERGGKKRRGDVEVSLDPEALEVGGKEELKRRYEAQREREGGGGWQGGSGGVEREDVSQMVAEEGAKRLRKDRERREKR
;
A
#
# COMPACT_ATOMS: atom_id res chain seq x y z
N MET A 1 33.09 -43.82 -20.50
CA MET A 1 31.69 -44.33 -20.49
C MET A 1 31.02 -44.15 -19.12
N ARG A 2 31.35 -44.90 -18.06
CA ARG A 2 30.65 -44.79 -16.74
C ARG A 2 30.51 -43.36 -16.20
N SER A 3 31.52 -42.50 -16.37
CA SER A 3 31.50 -41.09 -15.93
C SER A 3 30.46 -40.22 -16.67
N LEU A 4 30.20 -40.48 -17.96
CA LEU A 4 29.17 -39.77 -18.72
C LEU A 4 27.75 -40.16 -18.28
N LEU A 5 27.54 -41.44 -17.93
CA LEU A 5 26.28 -41.91 -17.35
C LEU A 5 25.99 -41.26 -15.99
N TRP A 6 27.03 -40.99 -15.19
CA TRP A 6 26.89 -40.25 -13.92
C TRP A 6 26.55 -38.76 -14.15
N TYR A 7 27.19 -38.09 -15.10
CA TYR A 7 26.83 -36.70 -15.44
C TYR A 7 25.42 -36.58 -16.04
N ALA A 8 25.01 -37.52 -16.90
CA ALA A 8 23.65 -37.58 -17.42
C ALA A 8 22.61 -37.82 -16.29
N ALA A 9 22.92 -38.70 -15.34
CA ALA A 9 22.06 -38.95 -14.19
C ALA A 9 21.95 -37.73 -13.24
N LEU A 10 23.04 -36.98 -13.02
CA LEU A 10 23.00 -35.73 -12.22
C LEU A 10 22.24 -34.61 -12.94
N ALA A 11 22.40 -34.47 -14.26
CA ALA A 11 21.63 -33.51 -15.05
C ALA A 11 20.12 -33.83 -15.01
N ALA A 12 19.75 -35.12 -15.04
CA ALA A 12 18.36 -35.58 -14.90
C ALA A 12 17.79 -35.43 -13.47
N LEU A 13 18.61 -35.05 -12.48
CA LEU A 13 18.21 -34.84 -11.08
C LEU A 13 18.14 -33.34 -10.68
N LEU A 14 18.50 -32.43 -11.59
CA LEU A 14 18.38 -30.97 -11.43
C LEU A 14 17.27 -30.42 -12.33
N VAL A 15 16.04 -30.84 -12.07
CA VAL A 15 14.86 -30.15 -12.61
C VAL A 15 14.78 -28.77 -11.96
N LEU A 16 15.02 -27.71 -12.73
CA LEU A 16 14.82 -26.34 -12.26
C LEU A 16 13.32 -26.09 -11.99
N PRO A 17 12.96 -25.42 -10.88
CA PRO A 17 11.57 -25.27 -10.47
C PRO A 17 10.77 -24.35 -11.40
N SER A 18 11.47 -23.41 -12.05
CA SER A 18 10.96 -22.58 -13.14
C SER A 18 11.71 -22.88 -14.44
N THR A 19 11.09 -22.52 -15.57
CA THR A 19 11.70 -22.66 -16.90
C THR A 19 12.38 -21.35 -17.33
N PRO A 20 13.73 -21.27 -17.38
CA PRO A 20 14.43 -20.06 -17.82
C PRO A 20 14.40 -19.95 -19.35
N PHE A 21 13.87 -18.84 -19.87
CA PHE A 21 13.82 -18.53 -21.30
C PHE A 21 14.70 -17.32 -21.61
N LEU A 22 15.55 -17.41 -22.64
CA LEU A 22 16.47 -16.31 -23.01
C LEU A 22 15.75 -15.12 -23.64
N THR A 23 14.65 -15.37 -24.33
CA THR A 23 13.72 -14.36 -24.86
C THR A 23 12.81 -13.77 -23.78
N ARG A 24 12.74 -14.37 -22.59
CA ARG A 24 11.88 -13.93 -21.47
C ARG A 24 12.52 -14.22 -20.09
N PRO A 25 13.65 -13.58 -19.75
CA PRO A 25 14.47 -13.92 -18.58
C PRO A 25 13.84 -13.57 -17.22
N LEU A 26 12.67 -12.93 -17.20
CA LEU A 26 11.88 -12.66 -15.99
C LEU A 26 10.71 -13.66 -15.81
N SER A 27 10.61 -14.69 -16.65
CA SER A 27 9.63 -15.76 -16.50
C SER A 27 10.01 -16.66 -15.32
N PHE A 28 9.15 -16.69 -14.30
CA PHE A 28 9.20 -17.66 -13.20
C PHE A 28 8.17 -18.78 -13.36
N ALA A 29 7.65 -18.98 -14.58
CA ALA A 29 6.65 -20.00 -14.90
C ALA A 29 7.11 -21.41 -14.46
N PRO A 30 6.32 -22.13 -13.65
CA PRO A 30 6.74 -23.40 -13.05
C PRO A 30 6.94 -24.51 -14.09
N THR A 31 7.85 -25.43 -13.81
CA THR A 31 8.12 -26.59 -14.66
C THR A 31 7.07 -27.68 -14.46
N ILE A 32 6.26 -27.95 -15.49
CA ILE A 32 5.20 -28.99 -15.48
C ILE A 32 5.74 -30.31 -16.05
N ASN A 33 5.74 -31.34 -15.22
CA ASN A 33 6.03 -32.72 -15.61
C ASN A 33 4.74 -33.42 -16.04
N VAL A 34 4.66 -33.79 -17.32
CA VAL A 34 3.50 -34.44 -17.92
C VAL A 34 3.72 -35.94 -18.12
N THR A 35 2.72 -36.74 -17.75
CA THR A 35 2.57 -38.16 -18.12
C THR A 35 1.35 -38.32 -19.01
N ILE A 36 1.55 -38.77 -20.26
CA ILE A 36 0.47 -39.07 -21.21
C ILE A 36 0.35 -40.59 -21.33
N ASN A 37 -0.79 -41.13 -20.89
CA ASN A 37 -1.14 -42.55 -21.04
C ASN A 37 -1.93 -42.80 -22.32
N LYS A 38 -2.77 -41.83 -22.71
CA LYS A 38 -3.65 -41.83 -23.90
C LYS A 38 -3.83 -40.39 -24.37
N ASN A 39 -4.21 -40.19 -25.63
CA ASN A 39 -4.42 -38.85 -26.18
C ASN A 39 -5.43 -38.06 -25.31
N PRO A 40 -5.05 -36.88 -24.77
CA PRO A 40 -5.97 -36.00 -24.06
C PRO A 40 -6.92 -35.28 -25.01
N SER A 41 -7.88 -34.55 -24.44
CA SER A 41 -8.66 -33.53 -25.15
C SER A 41 -7.77 -32.45 -25.78
N SER A 42 -8.35 -31.72 -26.75
CA SER A 42 -7.73 -30.54 -27.36
C SER A 42 -7.60 -29.38 -26.37
N GLY A 43 -7.02 -28.29 -26.85
CA GLY A 43 -6.92 -27.04 -26.11
C GLY A 43 -5.74 -27.00 -25.13
N TYR A 44 -5.86 -26.06 -24.20
CA TYR A 44 -4.81 -25.61 -23.31
C TYR A 44 -5.23 -25.75 -21.85
N VAL A 45 -4.23 -25.74 -20.97
CA VAL A 45 -4.38 -25.80 -19.53
C VAL A 45 -4.21 -24.40 -18.94
N PHE A 46 -5.13 -24.02 -18.07
CA PHE A 46 -5.17 -22.73 -17.39
C PHE A 46 -4.91 -22.95 -15.91
N ILE A 47 -3.83 -22.36 -15.39
CA ILE A 47 -3.49 -22.39 -13.96
C ILE A 47 -3.16 -20.99 -13.45
N ALA A 48 -3.43 -20.77 -12.17
CA ALA A 48 -2.96 -19.60 -11.42
C ALA A 48 -2.36 -20.09 -10.08
N PRO A 49 -1.12 -20.62 -10.10
CA PRO A 49 -0.44 -21.09 -8.91
C PRO A 49 -0.04 -19.92 -8.01
N THR A 50 -0.18 -20.12 -6.71
CA THR A 50 0.27 -19.22 -5.65
C THR A 50 1.28 -19.94 -4.75
N GLY A 51 2.21 -19.18 -4.16
CA GLY A 51 3.32 -19.74 -3.39
C GLY A 51 4.43 -20.34 -4.26
N THR A 52 4.70 -19.73 -5.42
CA THR A 52 5.89 -19.99 -6.26
C THR A 52 6.85 -18.78 -6.21
N ASP A 53 7.95 -18.85 -6.95
CA ASP A 53 8.84 -17.70 -7.17
C ASP A 53 8.22 -16.63 -8.11
N GLY A 54 7.07 -16.94 -8.73
CA GLY A 54 6.28 -16.02 -9.54
C GLY A 54 4.81 -16.44 -9.54
N ASN A 55 4.02 -15.84 -8.65
CA ASN A 55 2.57 -16.04 -8.62
C ASN A 55 1.95 -15.30 -9.83
N GLY A 56 0.98 -15.92 -10.49
CA GLY A 56 0.32 -15.32 -11.65
C GLY A 56 -0.43 -16.34 -12.51
N PRO A 57 -1.22 -15.89 -13.50
CA PRO A 57 -1.91 -16.76 -14.43
C PRO A 57 -0.97 -17.24 -15.55
N TYR A 58 -1.08 -18.51 -15.91
CA TYR A 58 -0.29 -19.15 -16.96
C TYR A 58 -1.16 -20.06 -17.84
N ILE A 59 -0.87 -20.05 -19.15
CA ILE A 59 -1.43 -21.01 -20.11
C ILE A 59 -0.32 -21.97 -20.53
N TYR A 60 -0.61 -23.27 -20.50
CA TYR A 60 0.27 -24.35 -20.96
C TYR A 60 -0.41 -25.21 -22.02
N ASP A 61 0.36 -25.88 -22.87
CA ASP A 61 -0.15 -26.95 -23.73
C ASP A 61 -0.25 -28.30 -22.98
N LYS A 62 -0.95 -29.27 -23.59
CA LYS A 62 -1.10 -30.64 -23.05
C LYS A 62 0.22 -31.44 -23.04
N ALA A 63 1.35 -30.89 -23.50
CA ALA A 63 2.68 -31.49 -23.39
C ALA A 63 3.52 -30.86 -22.25
N GLY A 64 3.02 -29.81 -21.58
CA GLY A 64 3.69 -29.12 -20.49
C GLY A 64 4.54 -27.92 -20.91
N ASN A 65 4.50 -27.52 -22.18
CA ASN A 65 5.17 -26.30 -22.62
C ASN A 65 4.37 -25.07 -22.18
N LEU A 66 5.07 -24.03 -21.73
CA LEU A 66 4.47 -22.71 -21.57
C LEU A 66 3.92 -22.21 -22.92
N VAL A 67 2.78 -21.52 -22.87
CA VAL A 67 2.14 -20.87 -24.02
C VAL A 67 1.97 -19.38 -23.74
N TRP A 68 1.54 -19.02 -22.53
CA TRP A 68 1.46 -17.64 -22.06
C TRP A 68 1.89 -17.54 -20.59
N ASP A 69 2.84 -16.65 -20.32
CA ASP A 69 3.15 -16.13 -18.99
C ASP A 69 2.45 -14.77 -18.81
N GLY A 70 1.52 -14.73 -17.86
CA GLY A 70 0.77 -13.55 -17.43
C GLY A 70 1.22 -12.98 -16.08
N ALA A 71 2.42 -13.31 -15.58
CA ALA A 71 2.96 -12.71 -14.36
C ALA A 71 2.91 -11.18 -14.43
N GLY A 72 2.39 -10.56 -13.37
CA GLY A 72 2.19 -9.11 -13.28
C GLY A 72 0.86 -8.58 -13.84
N VAL A 73 0.04 -9.38 -14.54
CA VAL A 73 -1.29 -8.96 -15.04
C VAL A 73 -2.20 -8.44 -13.93
N VAL A 74 -2.18 -9.09 -12.76
CA VAL A 74 -2.94 -8.70 -11.55
C VAL A 74 -2.14 -7.77 -10.62
N GLY A 75 -1.17 -7.01 -11.15
CA GLY A 75 -0.48 -5.94 -10.41
C GLY A 75 0.42 -6.39 -9.25
N GLY A 76 0.75 -7.69 -9.15
CA GLY A 76 1.50 -8.26 -8.03
C GLY A 76 0.62 -8.78 -6.87
N ALA A 77 -0.70 -8.74 -7.02
CA ALA A 77 -1.63 -9.53 -6.21
C ALA A 77 -1.55 -11.02 -6.61
N ASP A 78 -2.22 -11.89 -5.86
CA ASP A 78 -2.41 -13.28 -6.26
C ASP A 78 -3.52 -13.40 -7.31
N ALA A 79 -3.43 -14.44 -8.12
CA ALA A 79 -4.36 -14.75 -9.20
C ALA A 79 -5.17 -16.02 -8.89
N TYR A 80 -6.48 -15.97 -9.14
CA TYR A 80 -7.42 -17.06 -8.88
C TYR A 80 -8.43 -17.20 -10.02
N ASN A 81 -9.10 -18.36 -10.11
CA ASN A 81 -10.14 -18.66 -11.10
C ASN A 81 -9.79 -18.28 -12.57
N PHE A 82 -8.54 -18.48 -12.98
CA PHE A 82 -8.11 -18.20 -14.35
C PHE A 82 -8.71 -19.22 -15.33
N HIS A 83 -9.65 -18.79 -16.17
CA HIS A 83 -10.41 -19.65 -17.10
C HIS A 83 -10.84 -18.91 -18.38
N VAL A 84 -11.32 -19.65 -19.39
CA VAL A 84 -11.97 -19.05 -20.58
C VAL A 84 -13.45 -18.85 -20.31
N CYS A 85 -13.96 -17.65 -20.59
CA CYS A 85 -15.34 -17.25 -20.40
C CYS A 85 -15.91 -16.58 -21.67
N MET A 86 -17.23 -16.58 -21.83
CA MET A 86 -17.90 -15.95 -22.98
C MET A 86 -18.46 -14.58 -22.60
N TYR A 87 -17.81 -13.51 -23.05
CA TYR A 87 -18.23 -12.14 -22.79
C TYR A 87 -18.57 -11.43 -24.12
N ASN A 88 -19.71 -10.74 -24.17
CA ASN A 88 -20.24 -10.07 -25.37
C ASN A 88 -20.19 -10.94 -26.66
N GLY A 89 -20.48 -12.24 -26.53
CA GLY A 89 -20.53 -13.20 -27.65
C GLY A 89 -19.18 -13.79 -28.10
N SER A 90 -18.04 -13.40 -27.53
CA SER A 90 -16.71 -13.91 -27.91
C SER A 90 -15.90 -14.46 -26.72
N PRO A 91 -14.97 -15.41 -26.94
CA PRO A 91 -14.15 -15.96 -25.88
C PRO A 91 -13.15 -14.92 -25.34
N HIS A 92 -13.13 -14.81 -24.02
CA HIS A 92 -12.28 -13.96 -23.21
C HIS A 92 -11.63 -14.78 -22.09
N LEU A 93 -10.64 -14.22 -21.40
CA LEU A 93 -10.07 -14.83 -20.19
C LEU A 93 -10.64 -14.13 -18.95
N CYS A 94 -11.26 -14.89 -18.06
CA CYS A 94 -11.75 -14.43 -16.78
C CYS A 94 -10.78 -14.83 -15.67
N ILE A 95 -10.57 -13.92 -14.71
CA ILE A 95 -9.61 -14.08 -13.61
C ILE A 95 -10.04 -13.21 -12.42
N THR A 96 -9.80 -13.66 -11.19
CA THR A 96 -9.86 -12.80 -10.00
C THR A 96 -8.44 -12.45 -9.56
N GLY A 97 -8.15 -11.16 -9.38
CA GLY A 97 -6.90 -10.69 -8.78
C GLY A 97 -7.17 -10.13 -7.38
N GLY A 98 -6.43 -10.56 -6.36
CA GLY A 98 -6.69 -10.13 -4.98
C GLY A 98 -5.61 -10.45 -3.96
N LEU A 99 -5.70 -9.83 -2.79
CA LEU A 99 -4.87 -10.15 -1.63
C LEU A 99 -5.51 -11.31 -0.86
N GLY A 100 -4.80 -12.42 -0.71
CA GLY A 100 -5.27 -13.58 0.03
C GLY A 100 -5.34 -13.34 1.54
N HIS A 101 -6.51 -13.54 2.14
CA HIS A 101 -6.80 -13.39 3.56
C HIS A 101 -7.32 -14.71 4.16
N GLN A 102 -6.42 -15.55 4.70
CA GLN A 102 -6.70 -16.76 5.51
C GLN A 102 -8.04 -17.50 5.23
N GLY A 103 -8.30 -17.83 3.96
CA GLY A 103 -9.51 -18.54 3.56
C GLY A 103 -10.21 -17.90 2.37
N TYR A 104 -10.27 -16.57 2.31
CA TYR A 104 -10.87 -15.77 1.24
C TYR A 104 -9.84 -14.83 0.60
N ALA A 105 -10.25 -13.99 -0.35
CA ALA A 105 -9.42 -12.88 -0.85
C ALA A 105 -10.19 -11.56 -0.89
N ILE A 106 -9.44 -10.44 -0.82
CA ILE A 106 -9.95 -9.09 -1.05
C ILE A 106 -9.41 -8.62 -2.40
N GLY A 107 -10.28 -8.49 -3.40
CA GLY A 107 -9.86 -8.23 -4.77
C GLY A 107 -10.96 -7.75 -5.72
N THR A 108 -10.69 -7.98 -7.01
CA THR A 108 -11.47 -7.55 -8.18
C THR A 108 -11.40 -8.60 -9.28
N ALA A 109 -12.52 -8.86 -9.95
CA ALA A 109 -12.56 -9.74 -11.11
C ALA A 109 -12.23 -8.96 -12.40
N MET A 110 -11.60 -9.62 -13.37
CA MET A 110 -11.13 -8.99 -14.60
C MET A 110 -11.44 -9.88 -15.81
N ILE A 111 -11.83 -9.26 -16.92
CA ILE A 111 -12.09 -9.92 -18.21
C ILE A 111 -11.05 -9.42 -19.21
N LEU A 112 -10.29 -10.32 -19.84
CA LEU A 112 -9.22 -10.01 -20.78
C LEU A 112 -9.53 -10.49 -22.20
N ASP A 113 -9.11 -9.72 -23.20
CA ASP A 113 -9.27 -10.07 -24.62
C ASP A 113 -8.23 -11.09 -25.12
N ALA A 114 -8.35 -11.48 -26.39
CA ALA A 114 -7.38 -12.32 -27.09
C ALA A 114 -5.98 -11.66 -27.27
N ASN A 115 -5.80 -10.38 -26.91
CA ASN A 115 -4.51 -9.70 -26.84
C ASN A 115 -3.94 -9.65 -25.41
N TYR A 116 -4.60 -10.30 -24.44
CA TYR A 116 -4.24 -10.28 -23.02
C TYR A 116 -4.27 -8.86 -22.39
N ARG A 117 -5.20 -8.01 -22.86
CA ARG A 117 -5.53 -6.72 -22.26
C ARG A 117 -6.80 -6.85 -21.45
N ILE A 118 -6.87 -6.22 -20.28
CA ILE A 118 -8.10 -6.09 -19.50
C ILE A 118 -9.07 -5.21 -20.31
N VAL A 119 -10.26 -5.76 -20.60
CA VAL A 119 -11.37 -5.09 -21.31
C VAL A 119 -12.31 -4.42 -20.31
N THR A 120 -12.58 -5.10 -19.20
CA THR A 120 -13.40 -4.59 -18.09
C THR A 120 -13.03 -5.31 -16.79
N SER A 121 -13.40 -4.72 -15.66
CA SER A 121 -13.26 -5.26 -14.31
C SER A 121 -14.62 -5.28 -13.62
N VAL A 122 -14.95 -6.39 -12.96
CA VAL A 122 -16.22 -6.59 -12.25
C VAL A 122 -15.96 -6.62 -10.75
N GLN A 123 -16.77 -5.89 -9.99
CA GLN A 123 -16.66 -5.73 -8.55
C GLN A 123 -18.02 -5.99 -7.89
N THR A 124 -18.02 -6.52 -6.66
CA THR A 124 -19.24 -6.65 -5.86
C THR A 124 -19.73 -5.29 -5.35
N GLY A 125 -21.05 -5.15 -5.26
CA GLY A 125 -21.72 -3.92 -4.84
C GLY A 125 -21.96 -3.87 -3.34
N GLY A 126 -22.01 -2.66 -2.79
CA GLY A 126 -22.20 -2.38 -1.37
C GLY A 126 -20.88 -2.07 -0.63
N PRO A 127 -20.92 -1.24 0.43
CA PRO A 127 -19.72 -0.74 1.09
C PRO A 127 -18.97 -1.85 1.84
N GLY A 128 -17.73 -2.11 1.43
CA GLY A 128 -16.86 -3.10 2.08
C GLY A 128 -17.05 -4.54 1.60
N ASN A 129 -17.94 -4.78 0.64
CA ASN A 129 -17.97 -6.01 -0.15
C ASN A 129 -16.83 -5.96 -1.19
N TYR A 130 -16.13 -7.08 -1.40
CA TYR A 130 -15.07 -7.19 -2.40
C TYR A 130 -15.20 -8.50 -3.17
N ALA A 131 -14.77 -8.50 -4.43
CA ALA A 131 -14.73 -9.73 -5.22
C ALA A 131 -13.66 -10.67 -4.64
N ASP A 132 -14.07 -11.90 -4.37
CA ASP A 132 -13.26 -12.88 -3.66
C ASP A 132 -12.74 -14.00 -4.60
N GLN A 133 -11.73 -14.76 -4.14
CA GLN A 133 -11.04 -15.79 -4.91
C GLN A 133 -11.93 -16.98 -5.32
N HIS A 134 -13.06 -17.23 -4.64
CA HIS A 134 -13.75 -18.51 -4.75
C HIS A 134 -14.56 -18.67 -6.04
N GLU A 135 -15.29 -17.65 -6.48
CA GLU A 135 -16.07 -17.72 -7.72
C GLU A 135 -16.08 -16.39 -8.48
N PHE A 136 -15.83 -16.50 -9.80
CA PHE A 136 -16.16 -15.48 -10.78
C PHE A 136 -16.61 -16.20 -12.04
N GLN A 137 -17.87 -16.04 -12.44
CA GLN A 137 -18.46 -16.72 -13.60
C GLN A 137 -19.32 -15.76 -14.42
N VAL A 138 -18.94 -15.50 -15.66
CA VAL A 138 -19.79 -14.78 -16.63
C VAL A 138 -20.92 -15.71 -17.08
N LEU A 139 -22.15 -15.21 -17.06
CA LEU A 139 -23.37 -15.96 -17.29
C LEU A 139 -23.73 -16.07 -18.77
N ALA A 140 -24.67 -16.98 -19.08
CA ALA A 140 -25.28 -17.07 -20.39
C ALA A 140 -25.93 -15.73 -20.80
N GLY A 141 -25.58 -15.24 -21.99
CA GLY A 141 -25.85 -13.86 -22.43
C GLY A 141 -24.58 -13.00 -22.49
N GLY A 142 -23.59 -13.27 -21.63
CA GLY A 142 -22.30 -12.59 -21.66
C GLY A 142 -22.35 -11.13 -21.22
N ASN A 143 -23.39 -10.74 -20.48
CA ASN A 143 -23.65 -9.38 -19.98
C ASN A 143 -23.68 -9.30 -18.44
N ALA A 144 -24.04 -10.38 -17.74
CA ALA A 144 -24.01 -10.47 -16.28
C ALA A 144 -22.99 -11.49 -15.79
N ALA A 145 -22.49 -11.34 -14.55
CA ALA A 145 -21.58 -12.27 -13.90
C ALA A 145 -21.97 -12.52 -12.43
N VAL A 146 -21.64 -13.71 -11.92
CA VAL A 146 -21.74 -14.05 -10.50
C VAL A 146 -20.36 -13.97 -9.84
N LEU A 147 -20.31 -13.38 -8.65
CA LEU A 147 -19.12 -13.23 -7.83
C LEU A 147 -19.39 -13.62 -6.38
N SER A 148 -18.45 -14.32 -5.75
CA SER A 148 -18.42 -14.49 -4.29
C SER A 148 -17.89 -13.23 -3.58
N SER A 149 -18.35 -13.02 -2.35
CA SER A 149 -17.84 -12.00 -1.43
C SER A 149 -17.96 -12.48 0.02
N TYR A 150 -17.13 -11.92 0.90
CA TYR A 150 -17.05 -12.28 2.31
C TYR A 150 -17.02 -11.00 3.15
N ARG A 151 -17.97 -10.86 4.07
CA ARG A 151 -18.05 -9.69 4.97
C ARG A 151 -18.08 -10.10 6.43
N SER A 152 -17.51 -9.26 7.29
CA SER A 152 -17.39 -9.48 8.73
C SER A 152 -18.53 -8.76 9.45
N ILE A 153 -19.47 -9.50 10.05
CA ILE A 153 -20.65 -8.94 10.74
C ILE A 153 -20.58 -9.20 12.25
N ALA A 154 -21.14 -8.30 13.05
CA ALA A 154 -21.35 -8.55 14.47
C ALA A 154 -22.55 -9.51 14.66
N TYR A 155 -22.40 -10.52 15.50
CA TYR A 155 -23.38 -11.60 15.66
C TYR A 155 -23.54 -12.02 17.14
N ASP A 156 -24.74 -12.50 17.49
CA ASP A 156 -25.03 -13.07 18.81
C ASP A 156 -24.56 -14.54 18.85
N MET A 157 -23.47 -14.78 19.57
CA MET A 157 -22.85 -16.10 19.71
C MET A 157 -23.51 -16.93 20.83
N THR A 158 -24.49 -16.36 21.55
CA THR A 158 -25.15 -17.00 22.69
C THR A 158 -25.88 -18.27 22.26
N GLY A 159 -25.54 -19.40 22.90
CA GLY A 159 -26.18 -20.68 22.63
C GLY A 159 -25.66 -21.42 21.40
N MET A 160 -24.56 -20.97 20.78
CA MET A 160 -23.84 -21.80 19.81
C MET A 160 -23.37 -23.13 20.43
N PRO A 161 -23.32 -24.22 19.64
CA PRO A 161 -22.71 -25.47 20.06
C PRO A 161 -21.21 -25.31 20.38
N TYR A 162 -20.62 -26.36 20.95
CA TYR A 162 -19.18 -26.43 21.30
C TYR A 162 -18.73 -25.50 22.44
N GLY A 163 -19.67 -24.86 23.16
CA GLY A 163 -19.38 -24.18 24.43
C GLY A 163 -18.76 -22.80 24.28
N VAL A 164 -19.08 -22.07 23.20
CA VAL A 164 -18.71 -20.66 23.03
C VAL A 164 -19.32 -19.85 24.16
N THR A 165 -18.47 -19.20 24.98
CA THR A 165 -18.90 -18.42 26.16
C THR A 165 -19.07 -16.93 25.88
N MET A 166 -18.72 -16.46 24.69
CA MET A 166 -19.04 -15.08 24.27
C MET A 166 -20.53 -14.95 23.96
N GLN A 167 -21.11 -13.83 24.39
CA GLN A 167 -22.47 -13.43 24.03
C GLN A 167 -22.47 -12.68 22.68
N GLN A 168 -21.57 -11.72 22.52
CA GLN A 168 -21.38 -10.99 21.27
C GLN A 168 -20.03 -11.35 20.65
N GLY A 169 -20.01 -11.60 19.35
CA GLY A 169 -18.78 -11.86 18.58
C GLY A 169 -18.93 -11.41 17.13
N PHE A 170 -18.07 -11.94 16.26
CA PHE A 170 -18.07 -11.66 14.82
C PHE A 170 -18.23 -12.94 14.02
N LEU A 171 -19.14 -12.92 13.04
CA LEU A 171 -19.41 -14.01 12.10
C LEU A 171 -18.88 -13.59 10.72
N MET A 172 -18.31 -14.53 9.98
CA MET A 172 -18.03 -14.31 8.56
C MET A 172 -19.28 -14.68 7.78
N ASP A 173 -19.92 -13.67 7.21
CA ASP A 173 -21.09 -13.84 6.36
C ASP A 173 -20.61 -14.01 4.91
N SER A 174 -20.69 -15.26 4.43
CA SER A 174 -20.42 -15.60 3.04
C SER A 174 -21.62 -15.19 2.19
N MET A 175 -21.37 -14.48 1.09
CA MET A 175 -22.40 -13.98 0.19
C MET A 175 -22.02 -14.20 -1.27
N PHE A 176 -22.99 -14.04 -2.16
CA PHE A 176 -22.72 -13.85 -3.57
C PHE A 176 -23.67 -12.82 -4.18
N GLN A 177 -23.26 -12.26 -5.30
CA GLN A 177 -24.04 -11.32 -6.09
C GLN A 177 -24.02 -11.70 -7.57
N GLU A 178 -25.14 -11.47 -8.26
CA GLU A 178 -25.19 -11.37 -9.71
C GLU A 178 -25.18 -9.89 -10.10
N ILE A 179 -24.35 -9.53 -11.08
CA ILE A 179 -24.01 -8.13 -11.38
C ILE A 179 -23.96 -7.94 -12.89
N ASP A 180 -24.56 -6.88 -13.42
CA ASP A 180 -24.36 -6.49 -14.81
C ASP A 180 -22.94 -5.94 -15.02
N ILE A 181 -22.23 -6.49 -16.01
CA ILE A 181 -20.82 -6.24 -16.27
C ILE A 181 -20.56 -4.84 -16.85
N LYS A 182 -21.60 -4.18 -17.41
CA LYS A 182 -21.49 -2.84 -18.01
C LYS A 182 -21.88 -1.74 -17.03
N SER A 183 -22.97 -1.90 -16.29
CA SER A 183 -23.45 -0.87 -15.34
C SER A 183 -22.89 -1.04 -13.92
N GLY A 184 -22.39 -2.22 -13.55
CA GLY A 184 -22.02 -2.55 -12.18
C GLY A 184 -23.23 -2.71 -11.24
N GLN A 185 -24.45 -2.72 -11.77
CA GLN A 185 -25.67 -2.89 -10.98
C GLN A 185 -25.77 -4.32 -10.43
N VAL A 186 -26.01 -4.44 -9.13
CA VAL A 186 -26.37 -5.72 -8.49
C VAL A 186 -27.79 -6.09 -8.93
N LEU A 187 -27.92 -7.22 -9.62
CA LEU A 187 -29.17 -7.79 -10.12
C LEU A 187 -29.79 -8.78 -9.12
N PHE A 188 -28.96 -9.42 -8.29
CA PHE A 188 -29.36 -10.34 -7.24
C PHE A 188 -28.29 -10.37 -6.14
N GLU A 189 -28.69 -10.49 -4.88
CA GLU A 189 -27.79 -10.74 -3.76
C GLU A 189 -28.36 -11.76 -2.77
N TRP A 190 -27.47 -12.47 -2.08
CA TRP A 190 -27.83 -13.51 -1.12
C TRP A 190 -26.76 -13.66 -0.03
N TYR A 191 -27.21 -13.74 1.22
CA TYR A 191 -26.38 -13.76 2.43
C TYR A 191 -26.61 -15.04 3.23
N ALA A 192 -25.54 -15.73 3.62
CA ALA A 192 -25.65 -16.99 4.34
C ALA A 192 -26.33 -16.84 5.70
N SER A 193 -26.12 -15.72 6.39
CA SER A 193 -26.69 -15.43 7.71
C SER A 193 -28.21 -15.49 7.75
N ASP A 194 -28.86 -15.08 6.66
CA ASP A 194 -30.31 -14.85 6.63
C ASP A 194 -31.09 -16.14 6.40
N HIS A 195 -30.47 -17.11 5.71
CA HIS A 195 -31.10 -18.38 5.32
C HIS A 195 -30.53 -19.63 6.02
N VAL A 196 -29.31 -19.58 6.57
CA VAL A 196 -28.63 -20.75 7.16
C VAL A 196 -28.14 -20.46 8.57
N SER A 197 -28.89 -20.96 9.56
CA SER A 197 -28.48 -20.96 10.97
C SER A 197 -27.09 -21.56 11.18
N VAL A 198 -26.27 -20.89 11.98
CA VAL A 198 -24.88 -21.28 12.29
C VAL A 198 -24.77 -22.69 12.86
N ASN A 199 -25.81 -23.21 13.52
CA ASN A 199 -25.89 -24.56 14.05
C ASN A 199 -25.77 -25.69 12.99
N HIS A 200 -25.81 -25.37 11.69
CA HIS A 200 -25.54 -26.33 10.61
C HIS A 200 -24.04 -26.56 10.32
N THR A 201 -23.15 -25.74 10.88
CA THR A 201 -21.71 -25.84 10.64
C THR A 201 -21.10 -27.15 11.16
N ARG A 202 -20.00 -27.57 10.53
CA ARG A 202 -19.21 -28.78 10.88
C ARG A 202 -17.79 -28.43 11.35
N VAL A 203 -17.49 -27.15 11.48
CA VAL A 203 -16.26 -26.60 12.07
C VAL A 203 -16.61 -25.85 13.35
N TYR A 204 -15.62 -25.59 14.20
CA TYR A 204 -15.80 -24.79 15.42
C TYR A 204 -14.84 -23.60 15.38
N PRO A 205 -15.13 -22.48 16.08
CA PRO A 205 -14.25 -21.32 16.07
C PRO A 205 -12.81 -21.73 16.41
N ARG A 206 -11.83 -21.22 15.65
CA ARG A 206 -10.41 -21.54 15.80
C ARG A 206 -10.03 -23.02 15.52
N SER A 207 -10.86 -23.82 14.84
CA SER A 207 -10.57 -25.25 14.58
C SER A 207 -9.31 -25.49 13.74
N PHE A 208 -9.03 -24.59 12.79
CA PHE A 208 -7.81 -24.57 11.97
C PHE A 208 -7.58 -23.15 11.43
N GLY A 209 -6.43 -22.90 10.80
CA GLY A 209 -5.93 -21.55 10.49
C GLY A 209 -6.75 -20.69 9.51
N GLN A 210 -7.78 -21.25 8.88
CA GLN A 210 -8.73 -20.55 8.01
C GLN A 210 -10.11 -20.30 8.68
N VAL A 211 -10.33 -20.81 9.90
CA VAL A 211 -11.57 -20.60 10.65
C VAL A 211 -11.25 -19.69 11.83
N GLY A 212 -11.69 -18.43 11.75
CA GLY A 212 -11.45 -17.43 12.79
C GLY A 212 -12.03 -17.81 14.15
N ASP A 213 -11.56 -17.14 15.20
CA ASP A 213 -12.01 -17.37 16.57
C ASP A 213 -13.31 -16.62 16.94
N GLY A 214 -13.80 -15.74 16.07
CA GLY A 214 -15.01 -14.95 16.26
C GLY A 214 -14.85 -13.78 17.24
N TYR A 215 -13.63 -13.52 17.73
CA TYR A 215 -13.37 -12.55 18.79
C TYR A 215 -13.12 -11.12 18.30
N SER A 216 -12.93 -10.92 16.98
CA SER A 216 -12.78 -9.59 16.39
C SER A 216 -13.18 -9.60 14.91
N GLY A 217 -13.50 -8.43 14.35
CA GLY A 217 -13.83 -8.30 12.93
C GLY A 217 -12.71 -8.72 11.96
N HIS A 218 -11.45 -8.83 12.43
CA HIS A 218 -10.30 -9.33 11.66
C HIS A 218 -10.13 -10.86 11.74
N SER A 219 -10.84 -11.52 12.67
CA SER A 219 -10.84 -12.97 12.90
C SER A 219 -12.29 -13.44 13.13
N PRO A 220 -13.22 -13.18 12.19
CA PRO A 220 -14.62 -13.58 12.34
C PRO A 220 -14.77 -15.09 12.18
N PHE A 221 -15.79 -15.69 12.82
CA PHE A 221 -16.03 -17.11 12.72
C PHE A 221 -16.63 -17.48 11.36
N ASP A 222 -15.86 -18.19 10.54
CA ASP A 222 -16.30 -18.68 9.23
C ASP A 222 -17.00 -20.04 9.35
N TYR A 223 -18.32 -20.00 9.35
CA TYR A 223 -19.18 -21.14 9.62
C TYR A 223 -19.74 -21.85 8.37
N PHE A 224 -19.70 -21.18 7.20
CA PHE A 224 -20.45 -21.60 6.00
C PHE A 224 -19.52 -21.79 4.79
N HIS A 225 -18.75 -20.75 4.43
CA HIS A 225 -17.69 -20.77 3.42
C HIS A 225 -18.15 -21.21 2.02
N ILE A 226 -18.74 -20.26 1.27
CA ILE A 226 -19.12 -20.47 -0.14
C ILE A 226 -17.86 -20.59 -1.01
N ASN A 227 -17.64 -21.77 -1.59
CA ASN A 227 -16.45 -22.05 -2.42
C ASN A 227 -16.74 -22.39 -3.88
N SER A 228 -18.02 -22.44 -4.26
CA SER A 228 -18.47 -22.29 -5.65
C SER A 228 -19.90 -21.79 -5.75
N ILE A 229 -20.21 -21.07 -6.83
CA ILE A 229 -21.58 -20.77 -7.30
C ILE A 229 -21.67 -21.11 -8.78
N ASP A 230 -22.81 -21.66 -9.21
CA ASP A 230 -23.15 -21.91 -10.62
C ASP A 230 -24.66 -21.70 -10.88
N LYS A 231 -25.05 -21.19 -12.05
CA LYS A 231 -26.45 -20.80 -12.34
C LYS A 231 -27.04 -21.65 -13.47
N SER A 232 -28.16 -22.32 -13.22
CA SER A 232 -28.84 -23.08 -14.28
C SER A 232 -29.50 -22.13 -15.27
N ILE A 233 -29.14 -22.27 -16.56
CA ILE A 233 -29.79 -21.58 -17.68
C ILE A 233 -31.27 -22.01 -17.82
N LYS A 234 -31.64 -23.20 -17.31
CA LYS A 234 -32.96 -23.80 -17.54
C LYS A 234 -33.97 -23.45 -16.45
N SER A 235 -33.56 -23.47 -15.17
CA SER A 235 -34.42 -23.17 -14.02
C SER A 235 -34.14 -21.81 -13.37
N ASN A 236 -33.15 -21.07 -13.88
CA ASN A 236 -32.61 -19.82 -13.34
C ASN A 236 -32.08 -19.93 -11.88
N MET A 237 -32.04 -21.13 -11.30
CA MET A 237 -31.59 -21.37 -9.92
C MET A 237 -30.07 -21.30 -9.79
N TYR A 238 -29.60 -20.79 -8.66
CA TYR A 238 -28.20 -20.90 -8.26
C TYR A 238 -27.94 -22.21 -7.51
N LEU A 239 -26.77 -22.79 -7.72
CA LEU A 239 -26.21 -23.91 -6.96
C LEU A 239 -24.99 -23.40 -6.22
N ILE A 240 -24.98 -23.47 -4.90
CA ILE A 240 -23.83 -23.05 -4.07
C ILE A 240 -23.25 -24.23 -3.31
N SER A 241 -21.92 -24.30 -3.26
CA SER A 241 -21.18 -25.22 -2.39
C SER A 241 -20.71 -24.49 -1.14
N ALA A 242 -21.10 -25.01 0.03
CA ALA A 242 -20.67 -24.51 1.33
C ALA A 242 -19.73 -25.53 1.99
N ARG A 243 -18.45 -25.17 2.10
CA ARG A 243 -17.37 -26.06 2.57
C ARG A 243 -17.58 -26.45 4.02
N HIS A 244 -17.95 -25.49 4.87
CA HIS A 244 -17.95 -25.67 6.32
C HIS A 244 -19.24 -26.31 6.86
N THR A 245 -20.30 -26.44 6.04
CA THR A 245 -21.48 -27.27 6.37
C THR A 245 -21.41 -28.70 5.81
N ASN A 246 -20.41 -29.02 4.96
CA ASN A 246 -20.35 -30.22 4.13
C ASN A 246 -21.65 -30.42 3.31
N ALA A 247 -22.10 -29.37 2.63
CA ALA A 247 -23.38 -29.40 1.91
C ALA A 247 -23.40 -28.46 0.68
N VAL A 248 -24.23 -28.83 -0.29
CA VAL A 248 -24.54 -28.10 -1.51
C VAL A 248 -26.02 -27.69 -1.46
N TYR A 249 -26.33 -26.46 -1.87
CA TYR A 249 -27.66 -25.86 -1.76
C TYR A 249 -28.12 -25.33 -3.12
N ALA A 250 -29.41 -25.47 -3.44
CA ALA A 250 -30.02 -24.77 -4.57
C ALA A 250 -30.90 -23.63 -4.08
N ILE A 251 -30.74 -22.45 -4.67
CA ILE A 251 -31.41 -21.20 -4.31
C ILE A 251 -32.27 -20.72 -5.47
N ASN A 252 -33.51 -20.34 -5.17
CA ASN A 252 -34.43 -19.77 -6.14
C ASN A 252 -34.07 -18.29 -6.42
N SER A 253 -33.81 -17.96 -7.69
CA SER A 253 -33.45 -16.58 -8.10
C SER A 253 -34.52 -15.50 -7.89
N THR A 254 -35.78 -15.89 -7.65
CA THR A 254 -36.92 -14.96 -7.54
C THR A 254 -37.47 -14.87 -6.12
N SER A 255 -37.43 -15.97 -5.36
CA SER A 255 -37.85 -15.96 -3.94
C SER A 255 -36.68 -15.91 -2.95
N HIS A 256 -35.42 -15.96 -3.41
CA HIS A 256 -34.18 -16.02 -2.61
C HIS A 256 -34.06 -17.25 -1.67
N GLU A 257 -35.09 -18.09 -1.61
CA GLU A 257 -35.18 -19.24 -0.72
C GLU A 257 -34.37 -20.47 -1.18
N ILE A 258 -33.95 -21.27 -0.19
CA ILE A 258 -33.31 -22.57 -0.41
C ILE A 258 -34.37 -23.59 -0.84
N VAL A 259 -34.32 -24.01 -2.10
CA VAL A 259 -35.25 -25.00 -2.69
C VAL A 259 -34.92 -26.41 -2.20
N TRP A 260 -33.64 -26.75 -2.13
CA TRP A 260 -33.16 -28.02 -1.58
C TRP A 260 -31.71 -27.93 -1.08
N ARG A 261 -31.34 -28.87 -0.21
CA ARG A 261 -29.99 -29.05 0.35
C ARG A 261 -29.55 -30.50 0.24
N LEU A 262 -28.39 -30.73 -0.35
CA LEU A 262 -27.71 -32.03 -0.42
C LEU A 262 -26.51 -32.04 0.55
N GLY A 263 -26.38 -33.08 1.38
CA GLY A 263 -25.24 -33.22 2.28
C GLY A 263 -25.12 -34.63 2.86
N PHE A 264 -24.51 -35.55 2.10
CA PHE A 264 -24.27 -36.92 2.53
C PHE A 264 -23.14 -37.57 1.71
N ASN A 265 -22.25 -38.31 2.38
CA ASN A 265 -21.16 -39.09 1.77
C ASN A 265 -20.16 -38.29 0.89
N PHE A 266 -19.90 -37.04 1.26
CA PHE A 266 -18.77 -36.19 0.82
C PHE A 266 -18.43 -35.21 1.96
N SER A 267 -17.25 -34.57 1.94
CA SER A 267 -16.94 -33.48 2.89
C SER A 267 -15.98 -32.41 2.36
N SER A 268 -16.19 -31.17 2.82
CA SER A 268 -15.39 -29.98 2.48
C SER A 268 -15.19 -29.77 0.97
N GLN A 269 -16.23 -30.14 0.22
CA GLN A 269 -16.29 -30.21 -1.24
C GLN A 269 -16.17 -28.82 -1.91
N HIS A 270 -15.66 -28.78 -3.14
CA HIS A 270 -15.52 -27.59 -3.98
C HIS A 270 -16.19 -27.81 -5.36
N ASP A 271 -16.36 -26.72 -6.11
CA ASP A 271 -16.71 -26.72 -7.54
C ASP A 271 -17.97 -27.56 -7.86
N ALA A 272 -19.05 -27.29 -7.14
CA ALA A 272 -20.37 -27.86 -7.44
C ALA A 272 -20.96 -27.16 -8.67
N ARG A 273 -21.28 -27.93 -9.73
CA ARG A 273 -21.79 -27.43 -11.02
C ARG A 273 -23.03 -28.18 -11.49
N TRP A 274 -23.88 -27.50 -12.26
CA TRP A 274 -24.98 -28.12 -13.00
C TRP A 274 -24.42 -28.89 -14.20
N VAL A 275 -24.70 -30.20 -14.28
CA VAL A 275 -24.31 -31.05 -15.43
C VAL A 275 -25.51 -31.28 -16.36
N ARG A 276 -26.71 -31.46 -15.78
CA ARG A 276 -27.93 -31.73 -16.54
C ARG A 276 -29.18 -31.45 -15.70
N GLU A 277 -30.26 -31.00 -16.32
CA GLU A 277 -31.53 -30.75 -15.62
C GLU A 277 -32.72 -31.17 -16.50
N ASP A 278 -33.52 -32.12 -16.00
CA ASP A 278 -34.77 -32.61 -16.60
C ASP A 278 -35.97 -31.88 -15.97
N THR A 279 -37.15 -32.49 -15.95
CA THR A 279 -38.32 -32.02 -15.18
C THR A 279 -38.29 -32.49 -13.73
N ASP A 280 -37.85 -33.74 -13.51
CA ASP A 280 -37.92 -34.43 -12.20
C ASP A 280 -36.54 -34.81 -11.65
N THR A 281 -35.50 -34.66 -12.46
CA THR A 281 -34.14 -35.15 -12.18
C THR A 281 -33.08 -34.11 -12.53
N THR A 282 -32.09 -33.96 -11.66
CA THR A 282 -30.92 -33.10 -11.87
C THR A 282 -29.66 -33.94 -11.75
N THR A 283 -28.70 -33.76 -12.64
CA THR A 283 -27.33 -34.27 -12.49
C THR A 283 -26.42 -33.10 -12.11
N ILE A 284 -25.68 -33.22 -11.00
CA ILE A 284 -24.61 -32.28 -10.61
C ILE A 284 -23.24 -32.96 -10.59
N SER A 285 -22.19 -32.17 -10.77
CA SER A 285 -20.80 -32.56 -10.46
C SER A 285 -20.32 -31.83 -9.21
N LEU A 286 -19.38 -32.41 -8.47
CA LEU A 286 -18.60 -31.75 -7.43
C LEU A 286 -17.21 -32.40 -7.25
N PHE A 287 -16.28 -31.67 -6.65
CA PHE A 287 -14.99 -32.19 -6.19
C PHE A 287 -15.05 -32.43 -4.67
N ASP A 288 -15.09 -33.70 -4.25
CA ASP A 288 -15.06 -34.13 -2.86
C ASP A 288 -13.60 -34.19 -2.37
N ASN A 289 -13.20 -33.18 -1.60
CA ASN A 289 -11.88 -33.13 -0.96
C ASN A 289 -11.68 -34.27 0.05
N ALA A 290 -12.77 -34.64 0.76
CA ALA A 290 -12.82 -35.63 1.83
C ALA A 290 -11.86 -35.38 3.02
N ASN A 291 -11.25 -34.19 3.09
CA ASN A 291 -10.32 -33.77 4.14
C ASN A 291 -10.34 -32.23 4.22
N ASN A 292 -10.25 -31.67 5.43
CA ASN A 292 -10.16 -30.21 5.64
C ASN A 292 -8.86 -29.73 6.31
N GLY A 293 -7.92 -30.64 6.56
CA GLY A 293 -6.66 -30.41 7.30
C GLY A 293 -6.69 -30.85 8.77
N VAL A 294 -7.87 -31.15 9.32
CA VAL A 294 -8.05 -31.64 10.70
C VAL A 294 -8.93 -32.91 10.72
N ASN A 295 -10.07 -32.85 10.03
CA ASN A 295 -11.00 -33.97 9.88
C ASN A 295 -10.82 -34.58 8.48
N GLN A 296 -10.67 -35.90 8.43
CA GLN A 296 -10.55 -36.69 7.21
C GLN A 296 -11.69 -37.72 7.18
N THR A 297 -12.48 -37.73 6.10
CA THR A 297 -13.64 -38.63 5.92
C THR A 297 -13.38 -39.77 4.93
N ASP A 298 -12.36 -39.66 4.08
CA ASP A 298 -11.93 -40.69 3.14
C ASP A 298 -10.39 -40.64 2.97
N LEU A 299 -9.79 -41.61 2.28
CA LEU A 299 -8.35 -41.67 2.00
C LEU A 299 -7.94 -40.91 0.73
N ILE A 300 -8.89 -40.58 -0.14
CA ILE A 300 -8.67 -39.96 -1.45
C ILE A 300 -9.66 -38.81 -1.69
N SER A 301 -9.23 -37.78 -2.43
CA SER A 301 -10.11 -36.74 -2.95
C SER A 301 -10.63 -37.16 -4.34
N THR A 302 -11.93 -36.97 -4.62
CA THR A 302 -12.60 -37.58 -5.78
C THR A 302 -13.56 -36.61 -6.48
N GLY A 303 -13.63 -36.69 -7.81
CA GLY A 303 -14.73 -36.10 -8.58
C GLY A 303 -15.97 -36.98 -8.47
N MET A 304 -17.14 -36.39 -8.21
CA MET A 304 -18.41 -37.11 -8.04
C MET A 304 -19.46 -36.57 -9.01
N ILE A 305 -20.19 -37.48 -9.65
CA ILE A 305 -21.42 -37.17 -10.40
C ILE A 305 -22.60 -37.73 -9.62
N ILE A 306 -23.55 -36.87 -9.28
CA ILE A 306 -24.71 -37.21 -8.43
C ILE A 306 -26.00 -36.91 -9.20
N ASP A 307 -26.84 -37.93 -9.36
CA ASP A 307 -28.20 -37.79 -9.89
C ASP A 307 -29.19 -37.60 -8.73
N LEU A 308 -29.94 -36.50 -8.74
CA LEU A 308 -30.97 -36.12 -7.79
C LEU A 308 -32.35 -36.37 -8.40
N ASN A 309 -33.28 -36.94 -7.64
CA ASN A 309 -34.67 -37.14 -8.05
C ASN A 309 -35.62 -36.38 -7.11
N HIS A 310 -36.14 -35.25 -7.61
CA HIS A 310 -36.92 -34.29 -6.82
C HIS A 310 -38.28 -34.84 -6.38
N LYS A 311 -38.88 -35.73 -7.18
CA LYS A 311 -40.14 -36.44 -6.83
C LYS A 311 -40.03 -37.41 -5.64
N THR A 312 -38.82 -37.91 -5.33
CA THR A 312 -38.60 -38.88 -4.25
C THR A 312 -37.66 -38.40 -3.15
N GLY A 313 -37.05 -37.22 -3.30
CA GLY A 313 -36.05 -36.69 -2.37
C GLY A 313 -34.77 -37.52 -2.29
N LYS A 314 -34.47 -38.33 -3.32
CA LYS A 314 -33.32 -39.25 -3.33
C LYS A 314 -32.18 -38.73 -4.18
N ALA A 315 -30.97 -38.82 -3.64
CA ALA A 315 -29.72 -38.67 -4.34
C ALA A 315 -29.09 -40.04 -4.62
N VAL A 316 -28.49 -40.19 -5.81
CA VAL A 316 -27.78 -41.40 -6.24
C VAL A 316 -26.40 -40.99 -6.74
N LEU A 317 -25.35 -41.53 -6.12
CA LEU A 317 -23.99 -41.40 -6.63
C LEU A 317 -23.87 -42.23 -7.92
N ARG A 318 -23.78 -41.53 -9.06
CA ARG A 318 -23.71 -42.15 -10.39
C ARG A 318 -22.30 -42.61 -10.71
N LEU A 319 -21.30 -41.77 -10.41
CA LEU A 319 -19.87 -42.00 -10.68
C LEU A 319 -19.03 -41.35 -9.58
N ARG A 320 -17.92 -42.00 -9.20
CA ARG A 320 -16.86 -41.45 -8.35
C ARG A 320 -15.51 -41.74 -8.98
N SER A 321 -14.64 -40.74 -9.08
CA SER A 321 -13.31 -40.90 -9.68
C SER A 321 -12.29 -41.50 -8.72
N LEU A 322 -11.13 -41.88 -9.28
CA LEU A 322 -9.93 -42.24 -8.54
C LEU A 322 -8.85 -41.16 -8.76
N PRO A 323 -7.78 -41.10 -7.95
CA PRO A 323 -6.71 -40.12 -8.14
C PRO A 323 -6.01 -40.25 -9.49
N THR A 324 -5.71 -39.12 -10.15
CA THR A 324 -5.10 -39.10 -11.48
C THR A 324 -3.64 -39.61 -11.53
N ALA A 325 -2.96 -39.70 -10.39
CA ALA A 325 -1.72 -40.50 -10.25
C ALA A 325 -1.56 -41.02 -8.82
N SER A 326 -0.78 -42.10 -8.66
CA SER A 326 -0.60 -42.83 -7.37
C SER A 326 0.17 -42.04 -6.30
N ASN A 327 0.77 -40.91 -6.66
CA ASN A 327 1.49 -39.99 -5.77
C ASN A 327 0.71 -38.68 -5.49
N VAL A 328 -0.53 -38.53 -5.97
CA VAL A 328 -1.37 -37.37 -5.66
C VAL A 328 -1.90 -37.52 -4.24
N GLY A 329 -1.29 -36.81 -3.29
CA GLY A 329 -1.81 -36.68 -1.93
C GLY A 329 -3.16 -35.96 -1.88
N GLN A 330 -3.93 -36.19 -0.83
CA GLN A 330 -5.25 -35.58 -0.65
C GLN A 330 -5.22 -34.05 -0.76
N SER A 331 -6.24 -33.52 -1.42
CA SER A 331 -6.49 -32.09 -1.50
C SER A 331 -7.27 -31.65 -0.26
N VAL A 332 -6.64 -30.94 0.68
CA VAL A 332 -7.29 -30.48 1.92
C VAL A 332 -8.14 -29.21 1.73
N SER A 333 -7.97 -28.54 0.60
CA SER A 333 -8.74 -27.37 0.19
C SER A 333 -8.59 -27.13 -1.31
N GLN A 334 -9.51 -26.35 -1.87
CA GLN A 334 -9.51 -25.94 -3.28
C GLN A 334 -9.72 -27.16 -4.23
N GLY A 335 -9.54 -26.95 -5.53
CA GLY A 335 -9.71 -27.97 -6.57
C GLY A 335 -11.04 -27.89 -7.31
N ASN A 336 -11.14 -28.64 -8.41
CA ASN A 336 -12.25 -28.58 -9.36
C ASN A 336 -12.42 -29.88 -10.16
N PHE A 337 -13.62 -30.09 -10.71
CA PHE A 337 -14.00 -31.28 -11.47
C PHE A 337 -14.84 -30.90 -12.69
N GLN A 338 -14.15 -30.46 -13.73
CA GLN A 338 -14.71 -29.91 -14.96
C GLN A 338 -15.09 -31.03 -15.94
N ALA A 339 -16.36 -31.11 -16.36
CA ALA A 339 -16.77 -31.94 -17.50
C ALA A 339 -16.32 -31.28 -18.82
N LEU A 340 -15.81 -32.08 -19.77
CA LEU A 340 -15.33 -31.60 -21.07
C LEU A 340 -16.30 -31.96 -22.21
N PRO A 341 -16.35 -31.18 -23.31
CA PRO A 341 -17.29 -31.42 -24.43
C PRO A 341 -17.16 -32.79 -25.12
N ASN A 342 -16.02 -33.47 -24.99
CA ASN A 342 -15.78 -34.81 -25.54
C ASN A 342 -16.21 -35.96 -24.60
N GLY A 343 -16.78 -35.65 -23.42
CA GLY A 343 -17.17 -36.64 -22.41
C GLY A 343 -16.05 -37.09 -21.46
N ASN A 344 -14.84 -36.53 -21.58
CA ASN A 344 -13.79 -36.65 -20.57
C ASN A 344 -14.04 -35.66 -19.42
N TYR A 345 -13.25 -35.79 -18.36
CA TYR A 345 -13.31 -34.92 -17.18
C TYR A 345 -11.91 -34.45 -16.81
N PHE A 346 -11.78 -33.17 -16.48
CA PHE A 346 -10.54 -32.52 -16.08
C PHE A 346 -10.57 -32.17 -14.58
N PHE A 347 -9.43 -32.37 -13.93
CA PHE A 347 -9.27 -32.30 -12.47
C PHE A 347 -8.14 -31.34 -12.13
N GLY A 348 -8.40 -30.39 -11.24
CA GLY A 348 -7.36 -29.69 -10.48
C GLY A 348 -7.42 -30.12 -9.02
N TYR A 349 -6.29 -30.52 -8.42
CA TYR A 349 -6.24 -30.98 -7.02
C TYR A 349 -5.94 -29.88 -6.00
N GLY A 350 -6.10 -28.60 -6.35
CA GLY A 350 -6.18 -27.49 -5.38
C GLY A 350 -4.88 -27.26 -4.60
N SER A 351 -4.91 -27.59 -3.30
CA SER A 351 -3.75 -27.60 -2.41
C SER A 351 -2.65 -28.59 -2.82
N SER A 352 -2.98 -29.61 -3.62
CA SER A 352 -2.02 -30.60 -4.14
C SER A 352 -1.50 -30.19 -5.51
N GLN A 353 -0.20 -30.39 -5.72
CA GLN A 353 0.58 -29.89 -6.88
C GLN A 353 0.37 -30.72 -8.16
N ALA A 354 -0.90 -31.07 -8.45
CA ALA A 354 -1.31 -32.04 -9.44
C ALA A 354 -2.62 -31.67 -10.13
N PHE A 355 -2.74 -32.08 -11.39
CA PHE A 355 -3.95 -31.94 -12.20
C PHE A 355 -3.95 -33.00 -13.32
N GLY A 356 -5.05 -33.11 -14.07
CA GLY A 356 -5.07 -33.96 -15.26
C GLY A 356 -6.44 -34.32 -15.79
N GLU A 357 -6.51 -35.30 -16.67
CA GLU A 357 -7.68 -35.66 -17.45
C GLU A 357 -7.95 -37.17 -17.40
N GLN A 358 -9.22 -37.52 -17.15
CA GLN A 358 -9.71 -38.89 -17.11
C GLN A 358 -10.88 -39.08 -18.08
N PHE A 359 -11.07 -40.28 -18.59
CA PHE A 359 -12.26 -40.66 -19.37
C PHE A 359 -12.97 -41.85 -18.73
N ILE A 360 -14.23 -42.06 -19.09
CA ILE A 360 -15.00 -43.23 -18.66
C ILE A 360 -14.77 -44.34 -19.68
N ASN A 361 -14.24 -45.48 -19.24
CA ASN A 361 -14.04 -46.65 -20.08
C ASN A 361 -15.36 -47.38 -20.39
N SER A 362 -15.32 -48.35 -21.31
CA SER A 362 -16.50 -49.14 -21.73
C SER A 362 -17.12 -50.02 -20.62
N LYS A 363 -16.53 -50.05 -19.42
CA LYS A 363 -17.06 -50.72 -18.22
C LYS A 363 -17.63 -49.74 -17.18
N GLY A 364 -17.60 -48.43 -17.45
CA GLY A 364 -18.10 -47.39 -16.55
C GLY A 364 -17.10 -46.88 -15.50
N TYR A 365 -15.83 -47.27 -15.58
CA TYR A 365 -14.79 -46.81 -14.65
C TYR A 365 -13.97 -45.67 -15.24
N PHE A 366 -13.49 -44.77 -14.39
CA PHE A 366 -12.51 -43.76 -14.79
C PHE A 366 -11.14 -44.39 -15.06
N GLU A 367 -10.52 -43.97 -16.15
CA GLU A 367 -9.13 -44.23 -16.50
C GLU A 367 -8.41 -42.92 -16.84
N VAL A 368 -7.13 -42.83 -16.50
CA VAL A 368 -6.31 -41.62 -16.70
C VAL A 368 -5.79 -41.54 -18.14
N ASN A 369 -6.12 -40.47 -18.85
CA ASN A 369 -5.51 -40.13 -20.14
C ASN A 369 -4.20 -39.35 -19.93
N TYR A 370 -4.26 -38.32 -19.08
CA TYR A 370 -3.23 -37.32 -18.90
C TYR A 370 -3.11 -37.00 -17.41
N ALA A 371 -1.89 -37.03 -16.87
CA ALA A 371 -1.58 -36.63 -15.52
C ALA A 371 -0.42 -35.64 -15.55
N ALA A 372 -0.51 -34.58 -14.77
CA ALA A 372 0.53 -33.57 -14.69
C ALA A 372 0.76 -33.14 -13.24
N THR A 373 2.03 -32.92 -12.89
CA THR A 373 2.44 -32.28 -11.65
C THR A 373 3.42 -31.17 -11.96
N TRP A 374 3.40 -30.07 -11.21
CA TRP A 374 4.47 -29.08 -11.29
C TRP A 374 5.54 -29.36 -10.24
N THR A 375 6.79 -29.08 -10.58
CA THR A 375 7.90 -29.12 -9.62
C THR A 375 8.11 -27.75 -8.99
N THR A 376 8.48 -27.76 -7.71
CA THR A 376 8.68 -26.56 -6.90
C THR A 376 10.09 -26.56 -6.33
N GLY A 377 10.64 -25.39 -6.01
CA GLY A 377 11.96 -25.29 -5.38
C GLY A 377 11.97 -26.05 -4.06
N ALA A 378 13.15 -26.53 -3.62
CA ALA A 378 13.25 -27.32 -2.38
C ALA A 378 12.67 -26.59 -1.14
N ASP A 379 12.72 -25.26 -1.13
CA ASP A 379 12.15 -24.39 -0.10
C ASP A 379 10.64 -24.14 -0.25
N SER A 380 10.01 -24.54 -1.35
CA SER A 380 8.60 -24.28 -1.73
C SER A 380 7.72 -25.54 -1.79
N VAL A 381 8.31 -26.73 -1.57
CA VAL A 381 7.59 -28.00 -1.42
C VAL A 381 6.52 -27.88 -0.33
N GLY A 382 5.27 -28.20 -0.66
CA GLY A 382 4.14 -28.09 0.26
C GLY A 382 3.64 -26.67 0.53
N LYS A 383 4.17 -25.64 -0.15
CA LYS A 383 3.66 -24.25 -0.09
C LYS A 383 2.89 -23.84 -1.34
N THR A 384 3.30 -24.34 -2.51
CA THR A 384 2.62 -24.01 -3.77
C THR A 384 1.29 -24.76 -3.90
N MET A 385 0.25 -24.04 -4.29
CA MET A 385 -1.12 -24.52 -4.56
C MET A 385 -1.70 -23.80 -5.78
N CYS A 386 -2.77 -24.33 -6.40
CA CYS A 386 -3.48 -23.66 -7.50
C CYS A 386 -4.99 -23.82 -7.29
N TYR A 387 -5.69 -22.71 -7.07
CA TYR A 387 -7.07 -22.73 -6.54
C TYR A 387 -8.02 -23.61 -7.38
N ARG A 388 -7.98 -23.45 -8.70
CA ARG A 388 -8.57 -24.37 -9.69
C ARG A 388 -7.64 -24.47 -10.88
N THR A 389 -7.79 -25.55 -11.67
CA THR A 389 -7.01 -25.83 -12.89
C THR A 389 -7.97 -26.25 -13.98
N PHE A 390 -8.05 -25.49 -15.07
CA PHE A 390 -9.06 -25.70 -16.12
C PHE A 390 -8.45 -26.12 -17.46
N SER A 391 -9.29 -26.69 -18.33
CA SER A 391 -8.97 -27.06 -19.71
C SER A 391 -9.96 -26.43 -20.68
N TYR A 392 -9.47 -25.65 -21.64
CA TYR A 392 -10.28 -24.98 -22.67
C TYR A 392 -9.51 -24.83 -23.99
N ASP A 393 -10.21 -24.80 -25.13
CA ASP A 393 -9.61 -24.34 -26.39
C ASP A 393 -9.41 -22.81 -26.35
N TRP A 394 -8.29 -22.31 -26.90
CA TRP A 394 -7.97 -20.88 -26.89
C TRP A 394 -7.14 -20.46 -28.11
N THR A 395 -7.57 -19.39 -28.78
CA THR A 395 -6.95 -18.88 -30.00
C THR A 395 -6.52 -17.43 -29.79
N SER A 396 -5.21 -17.17 -29.90
CA SER A 396 -4.64 -15.83 -29.71
C SER A 396 -3.49 -15.57 -30.67
N THR A 397 -3.36 -14.31 -31.10
CA THR A 397 -2.25 -13.77 -31.91
C THR A 397 -2.08 -12.30 -31.51
N PRO A 398 -1.39 -12.00 -30.39
CA PRO A 398 -1.55 -10.72 -29.70
C PRO A 398 -1.08 -9.50 -30.51
N ALA A 399 -2.02 -8.63 -30.92
CA ALA A 399 -1.76 -7.43 -31.71
C ALA A 399 -0.95 -6.36 -30.95
N ASN A 400 -0.80 -6.49 -29.63
CA ASN A 400 0.04 -5.65 -28.77
C ASN A 400 1.50 -6.12 -28.63
N THR A 401 1.88 -7.34 -29.03
CA THR A 401 3.26 -7.85 -28.87
C THR A 401 3.82 -8.46 -30.17
N VAL A 402 5.14 -8.40 -30.32
CA VAL A 402 5.89 -9.03 -31.43
C VAL A 402 6.66 -10.24 -30.92
N PRO A 403 7.09 -11.16 -31.80
CA PRO A 403 8.06 -12.20 -31.42
C PRO A 403 9.30 -11.61 -30.76
N ALA A 404 9.66 -12.14 -29.59
CA ALA A 404 10.88 -11.83 -28.88
C ALA A 404 12.01 -12.70 -29.40
N VAL A 405 13.15 -12.09 -29.74
CA VAL A 405 14.28 -12.76 -30.42
C VAL A 405 15.58 -12.41 -29.71
N TYR A 406 16.24 -13.44 -29.14
CA TYR A 406 17.57 -13.36 -28.56
C TYR A 406 18.57 -14.07 -29.49
N VAL A 407 19.68 -13.41 -29.82
CA VAL A 407 20.72 -13.94 -30.71
C VAL A 407 22.06 -13.86 -30.02
N TYR A 408 22.83 -14.95 -30.07
CA TYR A 408 24.24 -14.93 -29.68
C TYR A 408 25.13 -15.64 -30.69
N ALA A 409 26.43 -15.32 -30.67
CA ALA A 409 27.50 -16.05 -31.33
C ALA A 409 28.70 -16.15 -30.36
N GLN A 410 29.58 -17.14 -30.50
CA GLN A 410 30.74 -17.31 -29.60
C GLN A 410 31.80 -16.22 -29.83
N GLU A 411 32.02 -15.90 -31.10
CA GLU A 411 32.98 -14.92 -31.62
C GLU A 411 32.45 -14.33 -32.94
N VAL A 412 33.00 -13.18 -33.36
CA VAL A 412 32.64 -12.55 -34.64
C VAL A 412 33.08 -13.45 -35.79
N GLY A 413 32.13 -13.94 -36.60
CA GLY A 413 32.38 -14.91 -37.67
C GLY A 413 31.89 -16.34 -37.36
N SER A 414 31.66 -16.67 -36.08
CA SER A 414 31.02 -17.94 -35.70
C SER A 414 29.51 -17.97 -35.98
N ALA A 415 28.93 -19.17 -36.04
CA ALA A 415 27.50 -19.35 -36.30
C ALA A 415 26.61 -18.71 -35.22
N ASN A 416 25.63 -17.89 -35.62
CA ASN A 416 24.62 -17.38 -34.69
C ASN A 416 23.72 -18.52 -34.20
N THR A 417 23.44 -18.55 -32.90
CA THR A 417 22.30 -19.30 -32.34
C THR A 417 21.22 -18.32 -31.91
N ILE A 418 20.00 -18.58 -32.37
CA ILE A 418 18.83 -17.72 -32.25
C ILE A 418 17.79 -18.46 -31.42
N TYR A 419 17.23 -17.78 -30.43
CA TYR A 419 16.04 -18.20 -29.70
C TYR A 419 14.90 -17.25 -30.04
N VAL A 420 13.72 -17.80 -30.33
CA VAL A 420 12.52 -17.04 -30.62
C VAL A 420 11.31 -17.58 -29.85
N SER A 421 10.54 -16.68 -29.24
CA SER A 421 9.24 -16.98 -28.63
C SER A 421 8.25 -15.86 -28.96
N TRP A 422 6.95 -16.10 -28.75
CA TRP A 422 5.94 -15.04 -28.80
C TRP A 422 4.87 -15.35 -27.75
N ASN A 423 4.91 -14.62 -26.64
CA ASN A 423 4.11 -14.89 -25.44
C ASN A 423 2.60 -14.82 -25.75
N GLY A 424 1.91 -15.95 -25.61
CA GLY A 424 0.47 -16.09 -25.88
C GLY A 424 0.07 -16.36 -27.33
N ALA A 425 1.00 -16.39 -28.28
CA ALA A 425 0.65 -16.67 -29.68
C ALA A 425 0.45 -18.18 -29.92
N THR A 426 -0.81 -18.61 -29.95
CA THR A 426 -1.20 -20.03 -30.09
C THR A 426 -1.19 -20.52 -31.54
N THR A 427 -1.39 -19.62 -32.51
CA THR A 427 -1.50 -19.90 -33.96
C THR A 427 -0.18 -20.13 -34.69
N VAL A 428 0.95 -19.78 -34.09
CA VAL A 428 2.28 -19.85 -34.73
C VAL A 428 2.71 -21.30 -34.89
N ALA A 429 2.93 -21.74 -36.13
CA ALA A 429 3.43 -23.07 -36.45
C ALA A 429 4.89 -23.07 -36.94
N GLN A 430 5.36 -21.96 -37.52
CA GLN A 430 6.71 -21.86 -38.12
C GLN A 430 7.35 -20.49 -37.88
N TRP A 431 8.68 -20.45 -37.96
CA TRP A 431 9.50 -19.24 -37.88
C TRP A 431 10.39 -19.14 -39.11
N THR A 432 10.45 -17.96 -39.75
CA THR A 432 11.42 -17.69 -40.83
C THR A 432 12.42 -16.63 -40.38
N PHE A 433 13.71 -16.94 -40.51
CA PHE A 433 14.82 -16.10 -40.07
C PHE A 433 15.37 -15.30 -41.25
N TYR A 434 15.57 -14.00 -41.05
CA TYR A 434 16.16 -13.07 -41.99
C TYR A 434 17.39 -12.39 -41.37
N ALA A 435 18.41 -12.14 -42.18
CA ALA A 435 19.66 -11.52 -41.76
C ALA A 435 20.02 -10.28 -42.59
N ALA A 436 20.72 -9.34 -41.95
CA ALA A 436 21.35 -8.18 -42.57
C ALA A 436 22.65 -7.80 -41.84
N ASP A 437 23.58 -7.14 -42.55
CA ASP A 437 24.82 -6.62 -41.96
C ASP A 437 24.61 -5.27 -41.23
N ASP A 438 23.58 -4.52 -41.62
CA ASP A 438 23.15 -3.27 -40.99
C ASP A 438 21.68 -3.33 -40.52
N LYS A 439 21.35 -2.57 -39.47
CA LYS A 439 20.05 -2.52 -38.80
C LYS A 439 18.91 -2.09 -39.70
N PHE A 440 19.20 -1.25 -40.69
CA PHE A 440 18.25 -0.72 -41.66
C PHE A 440 18.53 -1.22 -43.09
N GLY A 441 19.43 -2.20 -43.22
CA GLY A 441 19.77 -2.86 -44.48
C GLY A 441 18.67 -3.77 -45.01
N ASN A 442 18.91 -4.35 -46.20
CA ASN A 442 17.97 -5.28 -46.82
C ASN A 442 18.05 -6.67 -46.14
N TYR A 443 16.95 -7.09 -45.53
CA TYR A 443 16.86 -8.36 -44.79
C TYR A 443 16.64 -9.55 -45.72
N THR A 444 17.64 -10.41 -45.82
CA THR A 444 17.62 -11.60 -46.71
C THR A 444 17.17 -12.85 -45.94
N LYS A 445 16.31 -13.68 -46.54
CA LYS A 445 15.83 -14.93 -45.92
C LYS A 445 16.96 -15.96 -45.84
N VAL A 446 17.26 -16.43 -44.63
CA VAL A 446 18.33 -17.42 -44.37
C VAL A 446 17.77 -18.83 -44.19
N GLY A 447 16.61 -18.98 -43.53
CA GLY A 447 16.03 -20.29 -43.25
C GLY A 447 14.64 -20.23 -42.62
N THR A 448 14.03 -21.40 -42.47
CA THR A 448 12.72 -21.59 -41.81
C THR A 448 12.79 -22.83 -40.91
N THR A 449 12.16 -22.78 -39.73
CA THR A 449 11.99 -23.93 -38.84
C THR A 449 10.55 -24.02 -38.32
N LYS A 450 10.16 -25.17 -37.78
CA LYS A 450 8.88 -25.34 -37.08
C LYS A 450 8.99 -24.81 -35.64
N LYS A 451 7.89 -24.28 -35.09
CA LYS A 451 7.81 -23.98 -33.65
C LYS A 451 8.03 -25.26 -32.84
N ASN A 452 8.86 -25.16 -31.82
CA ASN A 452 9.10 -26.21 -30.83
C ASN A 452 9.07 -25.57 -29.43
N GLY A 453 8.22 -26.08 -28.54
CA GLY A 453 7.98 -25.52 -27.21
C GLY A 453 7.52 -24.05 -27.21
N PHE A 454 7.77 -23.37 -26.09
CA PHE A 454 7.59 -21.92 -25.94
C PHE A 454 8.66 -21.13 -26.70
N GLU A 455 9.92 -21.50 -26.47
CA GLU A 455 11.12 -20.87 -27.02
C GLU A 455 11.79 -21.83 -28.00
N THR A 456 11.74 -21.48 -29.29
CA THR A 456 12.33 -22.29 -30.36
C THR A 456 13.77 -21.86 -30.63
N MET A 457 14.72 -22.78 -30.49
CA MET A 457 16.12 -22.59 -30.85
C MET A 457 16.38 -22.94 -32.32
N TRP A 458 17.21 -22.14 -33.01
CA TRP A 458 17.72 -22.41 -34.36
C TRP A 458 19.14 -21.86 -34.52
N THR A 459 19.98 -22.54 -35.32
CA THR A 459 21.38 -22.13 -35.55
C THR A 459 21.57 -21.76 -37.02
N ALA A 460 22.13 -20.58 -37.25
CA ALA A 460 22.40 -20.04 -38.58
C ALA A 460 23.66 -20.68 -39.22
N PRO A 461 23.71 -20.84 -40.55
CA PRO A 461 24.85 -21.43 -41.24
C PRO A 461 26.06 -20.49 -41.38
N ARG A 462 25.91 -19.20 -41.00
CA ARG A 462 26.95 -18.15 -41.08
C ARG A 462 26.72 -17.13 -39.97
N TYR A 463 27.76 -16.37 -39.64
CA TYR A 463 27.62 -15.12 -38.90
C TYR A 463 26.82 -14.10 -39.71
N SER A 464 25.92 -13.38 -39.05
CA SER A 464 25.36 -12.11 -39.51
C SER A 464 25.06 -11.26 -38.29
N ARG A 465 25.19 -9.94 -38.43
CA ARG A 465 25.05 -9.01 -37.30
C ARG A 465 23.60 -8.88 -36.86
N TRP A 466 22.73 -8.43 -37.76
CA TRP A 466 21.34 -8.11 -37.45
C TRP A 466 20.38 -9.19 -37.95
N TRP A 467 19.35 -9.46 -37.13
CA TRP A 467 18.36 -10.50 -37.38
C TRP A 467 16.93 -9.99 -37.22
N ARG A 468 16.03 -10.53 -38.04
CA ARG A 468 14.57 -10.40 -37.90
C ARG A 468 13.93 -11.76 -38.10
N VAL A 469 12.89 -12.07 -37.34
CA VAL A 469 12.18 -13.35 -37.41
C VAL A 469 10.70 -13.11 -37.64
N ASP A 470 10.18 -13.68 -38.72
CA ASP A 470 8.76 -13.62 -39.05
C ASP A 470 8.07 -14.90 -38.54
N ALA A 471 7.04 -14.74 -37.71
CA ALA A 471 6.14 -15.79 -37.28
C ALA A 471 5.17 -16.14 -38.41
N LEU A 472 4.93 -17.44 -38.66
CA LEU A 472 3.96 -17.91 -39.66
C LEU A 472 2.99 -18.92 -39.04
N ASP A 473 1.77 -18.92 -39.57
CA ASP A 473 0.70 -19.84 -39.19
C ASP A 473 0.92 -21.26 -39.77
N GLN A 474 -0.09 -22.12 -39.64
CA GLN A 474 -0.07 -23.47 -40.21
C GLN A 474 -0.14 -23.50 -41.75
N SER A 475 -0.68 -22.45 -42.40
CA SER A 475 -0.76 -22.36 -43.87
C SER A 475 0.53 -21.79 -44.51
N GLY A 476 1.40 -21.15 -43.72
CA GLY A 476 2.60 -20.47 -44.19
C GLY A 476 2.40 -18.98 -44.46
N VAL A 477 1.30 -18.39 -44.00
CA VAL A 477 1.04 -16.94 -44.03
C VAL A 477 1.78 -16.26 -42.87
N PRO A 478 2.51 -15.15 -43.11
CA PRO A 478 3.19 -14.42 -42.05
C PRO A 478 2.17 -13.70 -41.14
N LEU A 479 2.25 -13.98 -39.84
CA LEU A 479 1.42 -13.37 -38.80
C LEU A 479 2.02 -12.05 -38.31
N ARG A 480 3.32 -12.04 -37.98
CA ARG A 480 4.04 -10.83 -37.53
C ARG A 480 5.56 -11.00 -37.57
N SER A 481 6.27 -9.91 -37.85
CA SER A 481 7.73 -9.81 -37.69
C SER A 481 8.12 -9.44 -36.25
N SER A 482 9.28 -9.93 -35.82
CA SER A 482 10.00 -9.41 -34.65
C SER A 482 10.51 -7.98 -34.86
N ALA A 483 10.99 -7.35 -33.79
CA ALA A 483 11.93 -6.23 -33.92
C ALA A 483 13.28 -6.72 -34.50
N ASN A 484 14.10 -5.77 -34.97
CA ASN A 484 15.45 -6.05 -35.48
C ASN A 484 16.42 -6.21 -34.29
N SER A 485 16.89 -7.43 -34.03
CA SER A 485 17.86 -7.76 -32.96
C SER A 485 19.30 -7.72 -33.47
N ASP A 486 20.23 -7.16 -32.68
CA ASP A 486 21.68 -7.32 -32.88
C ASP A 486 22.15 -8.65 -32.29
N THR A 487 23.34 -9.11 -32.67
CA THR A 487 23.95 -10.33 -32.15
C THR A 487 24.75 -10.04 -30.89
N TYR A 488 24.44 -10.69 -29.78
CA TYR A 488 25.33 -10.71 -28.62
C TYR A 488 26.58 -11.54 -28.92
N VAL A 489 27.75 -10.91 -28.87
CA VAL A 489 29.05 -11.59 -28.91
C VAL A 489 29.74 -11.34 -27.56
N PRO A 490 30.17 -12.38 -26.84
CA PRO A 490 30.86 -12.22 -25.56
C PRO A 490 32.26 -11.63 -25.76
N SER A 491 32.89 -11.18 -24.67
CA SER A 491 34.33 -10.88 -24.70
C SER A 491 35.15 -12.17 -24.93
N PRO A 492 36.37 -12.09 -25.50
CA PRO A 492 37.20 -13.28 -25.74
C PRO A 492 37.46 -14.14 -24.49
N ALA A 493 37.49 -13.52 -23.30
CA ALA A 493 37.62 -14.22 -22.02
C ALA A 493 36.40 -15.08 -21.63
N LEU A 494 35.26 -14.92 -22.31
CA LEU A 494 34.00 -15.64 -22.08
C LEU A 494 33.58 -16.52 -23.27
N GLY A 495 34.19 -16.37 -24.46
CA GLY A 495 33.79 -17.11 -25.67
C GLY A 495 33.74 -18.63 -25.49
N GLY A 496 34.72 -19.21 -24.77
CA GLY A 496 34.77 -20.64 -24.46
C GLY A 496 33.70 -21.14 -23.47
N ALA A 497 32.95 -20.24 -22.81
CA ALA A 497 31.90 -20.60 -21.85
C ALA A 497 30.48 -20.50 -22.44
N CYS A 498 30.29 -19.80 -23.57
CA CYS A 498 28.97 -19.40 -24.07
C CYS A 498 28.10 -20.50 -24.69
N ASN A 499 28.52 -21.77 -24.68
CA ASN A 499 27.71 -22.90 -25.16
C ASN A 499 26.70 -23.46 -24.12
N MET A 500 26.66 -22.91 -22.90
CA MET A 500 25.89 -23.47 -21.80
C MET A 500 24.67 -22.60 -21.44
N PRO A 501 23.44 -22.91 -21.91
CA PRO A 501 22.24 -22.28 -21.36
C PRO A 501 22.11 -22.63 -19.87
N GLY A 502 21.97 -21.62 -19.03
CA GLY A 502 21.72 -21.78 -17.59
C GLY A 502 22.95 -21.91 -16.68
N VAL A 503 24.18 -21.94 -17.20
CA VAL A 503 25.38 -21.86 -16.33
C VAL A 503 25.64 -20.41 -15.94
N VAL A 504 25.04 -20.00 -14.83
CA VAL A 504 25.64 -18.97 -13.96
C VAL A 504 27.07 -19.43 -13.65
N ALA A 505 28.07 -18.59 -13.92
CA ALA A 505 29.47 -18.94 -13.71
C ALA A 505 29.66 -19.50 -12.29
N ASP A 506 30.18 -20.72 -12.21
CA ASP A 506 30.25 -21.49 -10.96
C ASP A 506 31.22 -20.82 -9.98
N ASN A 507 30.66 -19.94 -9.15
CA ASN A 507 31.31 -19.15 -8.13
C ASN A 507 31.72 -20.09 -6.97
N LYS A 508 32.72 -20.94 -7.26
CA LYS A 508 33.14 -22.15 -6.52
C LYS A 508 32.78 -22.06 -5.04
N ALA A 509 31.63 -22.63 -4.69
CA ALA A 509 31.12 -22.60 -3.33
C ALA A 509 32.20 -23.14 -2.40
N ARG A 510 32.70 -22.29 -1.48
CA ARG A 510 33.88 -22.60 -0.66
C ARG A 510 33.66 -23.92 0.06
N LYS A 511 34.45 -24.95 -0.29
CA LYS A 511 34.36 -26.29 0.30
C LYS A 511 34.19 -26.17 1.82
N PRO A 512 33.16 -26.80 2.43
CA PRO A 512 32.87 -26.65 3.84
C PRO A 512 34.08 -27.12 4.66
N THR A 513 34.54 -26.28 5.57
CA THR A 513 35.74 -26.56 6.37
C THR A 513 35.49 -27.76 7.30
N LYS A 514 36.57 -28.46 7.71
CA LYS A 514 36.48 -29.59 8.67
C LYS A 514 35.65 -29.24 9.92
N ASN A 515 35.64 -27.98 10.36
CA ASN A 515 34.84 -27.50 11.50
C ASN A 515 33.33 -27.35 11.21
N GLU A 516 32.94 -27.04 9.98
CA GLU A 516 31.53 -26.99 9.55
C GLU A 516 30.94 -28.42 9.46
N GLN A 517 31.70 -29.36 8.88
CA GLN A 517 31.36 -30.79 8.87
C GLN A 517 31.28 -31.39 10.29
N ARG A 518 32.23 -31.05 11.17
CA ARG A 518 32.23 -31.48 12.59
C ARG A 518 31.02 -30.93 13.36
N ARG A 519 30.52 -29.73 13.02
CA ARG A 519 29.28 -29.17 13.58
C ARG A 519 28.04 -29.87 13.03
N ALA A 520 27.97 -30.17 11.74
CA ALA A 520 26.86 -30.92 11.15
C ALA A 520 26.72 -32.32 11.77
N ARG A 521 27.81 -33.08 11.86
CA ARG A 521 27.83 -34.43 12.45
C ARG A 521 27.43 -34.42 13.93
N LYS A 522 27.88 -33.42 14.71
CA LYS A 522 27.47 -33.24 16.12
C LYS A 522 26.03 -32.74 16.28
N LYS A 523 25.40 -32.21 15.23
CA LYS A 523 23.97 -31.86 15.21
C LYS A 523 23.11 -33.09 14.87
N GLN A 524 23.54 -33.93 13.93
CA GLN A 524 22.90 -35.21 13.60
C GLN A 524 22.89 -36.17 14.80
N GLN A 525 24.04 -36.34 15.46
CA GLN A 525 24.15 -37.15 16.70
C GLN A 525 23.31 -36.64 17.89
N LYS A 526 22.65 -35.47 17.77
CA LYS A 526 21.71 -34.94 18.77
C LYS A 526 20.23 -35.12 18.39
N HIS A 527 19.94 -35.75 17.26
CA HIS A 527 18.59 -36.09 16.78
C HIS A 527 18.31 -37.60 16.79
N GLU A 528 19.27 -38.42 17.24
CA GLU A 528 19.27 -39.87 17.06
C GLU A 528 19.18 -40.63 18.41
N ALA A 529 18.56 -40.00 19.42
CA ALA A 529 18.26 -40.60 20.72
C ALA A 529 16.73 -40.82 20.84
N PRO A 530 16.25 -42.06 21.03
CA PRO A 530 14.83 -42.36 21.09
C PRO A 530 14.22 -42.08 22.47
N GLU A 531 12.95 -41.69 22.49
CA GLU A 531 12.15 -41.49 23.71
C GLU A 531 11.56 -42.82 24.22
N THR A 532 11.46 -42.97 25.54
CA THR A 532 10.68 -44.03 26.21
C THR A 532 10.01 -43.49 27.49
N SER A 533 8.86 -44.07 27.86
CA SER A 533 7.96 -43.55 28.91
C SER A 533 6.88 -44.58 29.27
N PRO A 534 6.20 -44.50 30.44
CA PRO A 534 6.52 -43.85 31.73
C PRO A 534 6.25 -44.79 32.95
N THR A 535 6.06 -44.22 34.16
CA THR A 535 5.65 -44.86 35.45
C THR A 535 6.76 -45.64 36.20
N ASP A 536 6.79 -45.74 37.54
CA ASP A 536 5.82 -45.34 38.59
C ASP A 536 6.48 -44.98 39.97
N ALA A 537 5.66 -44.47 40.90
CA ALA A 537 5.84 -44.43 42.37
C ALA A 537 6.88 -43.46 43.00
N SER A 538 6.79 -43.26 44.34
CA SER A 538 7.43 -42.14 45.08
C SER A 538 7.99 -42.54 46.48
N PRO A 539 8.01 -41.72 47.57
CA PRO A 539 9.21 -41.45 48.42
C PRO A 539 9.00 -42.01 49.87
N PRO A 540 9.47 -41.48 51.03
CA PRO A 540 10.34 -40.32 51.38
C PRO A 540 11.37 -40.58 52.54
N LEU A 541 11.77 -39.49 53.25
CA LEU A 541 12.40 -39.38 54.60
C LEU A 541 13.95 -39.44 54.68
N GLU A 542 14.65 -38.69 55.58
CA GLU A 542 14.21 -37.72 56.61
C GLU A 542 15.24 -36.59 56.93
N ASP A 543 14.88 -35.72 57.90
CA ASP A 543 15.43 -34.38 58.22
C ASP A 543 16.83 -34.27 58.88
N ALA A 544 17.42 -33.06 58.84
CA ALA A 544 17.82 -32.29 60.04
C ALA A 544 18.19 -30.80 59.74
N GLN A 545 17.90 -29.90 60.69
CA GLN A 545 18.32 -28.47 60.75
C GLN A 545 19.26 -28.27 61.98
N PRO A 546 19.62 -27.04 62.48
CA PRO A 546 19.65 -25.68 61.93
C PRO A 546 21.01 -24.92 62.21
N ASN A 547 21.00 -23.58 62.05
CA ASN A 547 21.82 -22.48 62.66
C ASN A 547 22.86 -22.81 63.78
N GLY A 548 23.94 -22.04 64.01
CA GLY A 548 24.39 -20.75 63.43
C GLY A 548 25.05 -19.81 64.48
N ALA A 549 26.02 -18.98 64.08
CA ALA A 549 26.90 -18.11 64.93
C ALA A 549 27.92 -18.90 65.80
N VAL A 550 29.04 -18.35 66.34
CA VAL A 550 29.51 -16.96 66.62
C VAL A 550 31.02 -16.79 66.25
N LYS A 551 31.50 -15.54 66.07
CA LYS A 551 32.92 -15.12 65.92
C LYS A 551 33.31 -14.15 67.07
N PRO A 552 34.59 -13.84 67.36
CA PRO A 552 35.87 -14.54 67.08
C PRO A 552 36.76 -14.69 68.36
N THR A 553 38.00 -15.21 68.24
CA THR A 553 39.26 -14.77 68.91
C THR A 553 40.45 -15.62 68.43
N THR A 554 41.68 -15.08 68.40
CA THR A 554 42.94 -15.73 67.95
C THR A 554 43.61 -16.52 69.10
N THR A 555 44.56 -17.45 68.91
CA THR A 555 45.95 -17.23 68.39
C THR A 555 46.72 -18.57 68.35
N ALA A 556 47.69 -18.70 67.42
CA ALA A 556 48.72 -19.77 67.31
C ALA A 556 48.20 -21.20 66.99
N THR A 557 48.81 -22.01 66.12
CA THR A 557 49.96 -21.89 65.17
C THR A 557 49.85 -23.08 64.18
N ASP A 558 50.38 -23.09 62.95
CA ASP A 558 51.16 -22.12 62.14
C ASP A 558 50.36 -21.73 60.85
N THR A 559 50.76 -20.94 59.83
CA THR A 559 52.04 -20.47 59.22
C THR A 559 52.84 -21.57 58.46
N PHE A 560 53.64 -21.33 57.41
CA PHE A 560 53.92 -20.22 56.46
C PHE A 560 54.39 -20.87 55.11
N ALA A 561 54.42 -20.29 53.90
CA ALA A 561 54.07 -18.97 53.35
C ALA A 561 53.71 -19.10 51.82
N GLN A 562 53.82 -18.03 51.02
CA GLN A 562 53.56 -17.91 49.57
C GLN A 562 54.49 -16.82 48.99
N ASP A 563 54.90 -16.89 47.72
CA ASP A 563 55.61 -15.79 47.02
C ASP A 563 55.28 -15.72 45.52
N ASP A 564 55.40 -14.51 44.96
CA ASP A 564 55.21 -14.16 43.53
C ASP A 564 56.54 -14.18 42.75
N VAL A 565 56.49 -14.28 41.42
CA VAL A 565 57.64 -13.99 40.54
C VAL A 565 57.26 -12.99 39.46
N VAL A 566 57.61 -11.73 39.70
CA VAL A 566 57.85 -10.74 38.64
C VAL A 566 59.18 -11.10 37.99
N ILE A 567 59.21 -11.27 36.66
CA ILE A 567 60.49 -11.39 35.94
C ILE A 567 61.05 -9.98 35.77
N ALA A 568 62.10 -9.67 36.53
CA ALA A 568 62.95 -8.51 36.29
C ALA A 568 63.95 -8.80 35.16
N ASP A 569 64.41 -7.76 34.46
CA ASP A 569 65.47 -7.87 33.46
C ASP A 569 66.78 -8.36 34.10
N PRO A 570 67.48 -9.35 33.49
CA PRO A 570 68.78 -9.78 33.97
C PRO A 570 69.88 -8.78 33.56
N GLU A 571 70.48 -8.10 34.54
CA GLU A 571 71.72 -7.33 34.34
C GLU A 571 72.87 -8.27 33.93
N LEU A 572 73.22 -8.25 32.64
CA LEU A 572 74.40 -8.95 32.11
C LEU A 572 75.64 -8.06 32.24
N SER A 573 76.64 -8.56 32.98
CA SER A 573 77.92 -7.86 33.17
C SER A 573 78.71 -7.78 31.85
N PRO A 574 79.28 -6.61 31.48
CA PRO A 574 79.84 -6.37 30.14
C PRO A 574 81.20 -7.03 29.84
N ASP A 575 81.70 -7.93 30.70
CA ASP A 575 83.04 -8.53 30.63
C ASP A 575 83.06 -10.01 30.17
N ASP A 576 81.92 -10.58 29.76
CA ASP A 576 81.85 -11.97 29.24
C ASP A 576 82.02 -12.00 27.70
N PRO A 577 83.02 -12.73 27.14
CA PRO A 577 83.26 -12.80 25.69
C PRO A 577 82.14 -13.48 24.88
N LEU A 578 81.11 -14.09 25.49
CA LEU A 578 79.90 -14.48 24.76
C LEU A 578 78.98 -13.29 24.43
N TYR A 579 79.07 -12.17 25.15
CA TYR A 579 78.14 -11.05 25.00
C TYR A 579 78.25 -10.37 23.62
N GLU A 580 79.47 -10.21 23.09
CA GLU A 580 79.71 -9.63 21.75
C GLU A 580 79.01 -10.41 20.63
N GLN A 581 78.85 -11.74 20.78
CA GLN A 581 78.21 -12.59 19.76
C GLN A 581 76.68 -12.41 19.73
N PHE A 582 76.07 -12.02 20.85
CA PHE A 582 74.60 -11.88 20.98
C PHE A 582 74.10 -10.43 21.01
N ALA A 583 74.97 -9.44 21.24
CA ALA A 583 74.60 -8.01 21.27
C ALA A 583 73.82 -7.55 20.03
N SER A 584 74.17 -8.06 18.84
CA SER A 584 73.49 -7.74 17.56
C SER A 584 72.04 -8.22 17.47
N VAL A 585 71.65 -9.19 18.31
CA VAL A 585 70.30 -9.78 18.34
C VAL A 585 69.39 -8.91 19.21
N PHE A 586 69.85 -8.48 20.39
CA PHE A 586 69.07 -7.63 21.30
C PHE A 586 68.70 -6.27 20.69
N THR A 587 69.60 -5.67 19.90
CA THR A 587 69.34 -4.40 19.18
C THR A 587 68.21 -4.44 18.16
N LYS A 588 67.65 -5.63 17.83
CA LYS A 588 66.53 -5.77 16.88
C LYS A 588 65.15 -5.91 17.53
N PHE A 589 65.06 -6.03 18.86
CA PHE A 589 63.82 -6.46 19.54
C PHE A 589 63.22 -5.47 20.55
N GLN A 590 63.81 -4.30 20.77
CA GLN A 590 63.14 -3.21 21.50
C GLN A 590 62.27 -2.36 20.57
N GLN A 591 60.96 -2.38 20.78
CA GLN A 591 60.04 -1.41 20.19
C GLN A 591 60.22 -0.05 20.88
N ARG A 592 59.98 1.04 20.14
CA ARG A 592 59.77 2.38 20.69
C ARG A 592 58.40 2.89 20.26
N ASP A 593 57.70 3.50 21.19
CA ASP A 593 56.49 4.28 20.92
C ASP A 593 56.88 5.66 20.36
N GLU A 594 56.25 6.10 19.27
CA GLU A 594 56.30 7.49 18.80
C GLU A 594 54.91 7.91 18.31
N GLU A 595 54.29 8.86 19.02
CA GLU A 595 53.22 9.72 18.48
C GLU A 595 53.81 11.09 18.09
N GLU A 596 53.11 11.80 17.19
CA GLU A 596 53.38 13.17 16.73
C GLU A 596 54.70 13.47 15.98
N ALA A 597 54.62 13.55 14.64
CA ALA A 597 55.47 14.43 13.83
C ALA A 597 54.70 14.93 12.58
N PRO A 598 54.69 16.23 12.25
CA PRO A 598 53.97 16.77 11.09
C PRO A 598 54.85 17.07 9.86
N ALA A 599 54.16 17.20 8.72
CA ALA A 599 54.49 18.07 7.57
C ALA A 599 55.54 17.66 6.49
N VAL A 600 54.98 17.41 5.29
CA VAL A 600 55.34 18.09 4.00
C VAL A 600 56.41 17.48 3.07
N LYS A 601 56.07 17.46 1.75
CA LYS A 601 56.87 17.19 0.54
C LYS A 601 57.29 15.75 0.20
N GLU A 602 57.46 15.35 -1.08
CA GLU A 602 56.79 15.72 -2.35
C GLU A 602 57.16 14.66 -3.42
N ILE A 603 56.19 14.25 -4.25
CA ILE A 603 56.29 13.77 -5.66
C ILE A 603 57.60 13.07 -6.13
N GLU A 604 57.51 11.79 -6.51
CA GLU A 604 57.84 11.33 -7.89
C GLU A 604 57.35 9.89 -8.21
N GLN A 605 56.98 9.66 -9.48
CA GLN A 605 56.87 8.36 -10.18
C GLN A 605 57.95 8.35 -11.30
N PRO A 606 58.21 7.30 -12.14
CA PRO A 606 57.45 6.04 -12.37
C PRO A 606 58.25 4.75 -12.71
N LYS A 607 57.55 3.58 -12.71
CA LYS A 607 57.79 2.35 -13.57
C LYS A 607 59.18 1.65 -13.40
N VAL A 608 59.45 0.41 -13.86
CA VAL A 608 59.20 -0.31 -15.15
C VAL A 608 59.13 -1.86 -14.96
N PHE A 609 58.59 -2.52 -15.99
CA PHE A 609 58.37 -3.95 -16.31
C PHE A 609 59.51 -4.99 -16.10
N GLY A 610 59.14 -6.28 -16.20
CA GLY A 610 59.98 -7.48 -16.36
C GLY A 610 59.55 -8.58 -15.37
N ASP A 611 58.64 -9.52 -15.68
CA ASP A 611 58.66 -10.63 -16.67
C ASP A 611 59.70 -11.72 -16.34
N ASP A 612 59.24 -12.91 -15.88
CA ASP A 612 59.39 -14.21 -16.59
C ASP A 612 58.84 -15.44 -15.81
N ASP A 613 58.08 -16.26 -16.55
CA ASP A 613 57.91 -17.73 -16.57
C ASP A 613 57.82 -18.68 -15.32
N GLU A 614 56.71 -19.44 -15.35
CA GLU A 614 56.60 -20.92 -15.28
C GLU A 614 57.05 -21.77 -14.05
N ASN A 615 56.02 -22.19 -13.28
CA ASN A 615 55.58 -23.61 -13.19
C ASN A 615 56.03 -24.52 -12.00
N ILE A 616 55.20 -25.55 -11.74
CA ILE A 616 55.38 -26.77 -10.90
C ILE A 616 55.37 -26.66 -9.34
N GLN A 617 54.20 -26.99 -8.77
CA GLN A 617 53.89 -27.96 -7.70
C GLN A 617 54.71 -28.02 -6.38
N GLY A 618 53.98 -27.93 -5.26
CA GLY A 618 54.34 -28.47 -3.93
C GLY A 618 53.14 -28.36 -2.96
N GLU A 619 52.82 -29.42 -2.22
CA GLU A 619 51.85 -29.39 -1.12
C GLU A 619 52.57 -29.24 0.24
N ASP A 620 51.86 -28.66 1.22
CA ASP A 620 52.10 -28.70 2.67
C ASP A 620 53.52 -28.41 3.22
N GLU A 621 53.74 -27.19 3.74
CA GLU A 621 53.99 -26.95 5.18
C GLU A 621 53.91 -25.44 5.56
N GLU A 622 54.12 -25.09 6.83
CA GLU A 622 54.24 -23.73 7.41
C GLU A 622 53.00 -22.79 7.42
N GLU A 623 51.86 -23.25 7.97
CA GLU A 623 50.87 -22.33 8.58
C GLU A 623 51.25 -22.02 10.06
N GLU A 624 52.16 -21.08 10.37
CA GLU A 624 52.16 -20.31 11.65
C GLU A 624 53.22 -19.18 11.75
N THR A 625 52.81 -17.90 11.67
CA THR A 625 53.39 -16.74 12.41
C THR A 625 52.65 -15.38 12.16
N VAL A 626 51.31 -15.39 12.01
CA VAL A 626 50.52 -14.14 12.08
C VAL A 626 49.46 -14.26 13.16
N ALA A 627 49.53 -13.36 14.16
CA ALA A 627 48.56 -13.31 15.24
C ALA A 627 47.14 -13.17 14.66
N LYS A 628 46.27 -14.15 14.95
CA LYS A 628 44.93 -14.28 14.36
C LYS A 628 43.99 -13.17 14.88
N LEU A 629 44.12 -11.97 14.27
CA LEU A 629 43.33 -10.75 14.52
C LEU A 629 41.87 -11.08 14.83
N SER A 630 41.41 -10.60 15.98
CA SER A 630 40.02 -10.81 16.44
C SER A 630 39.01 -10.49 15.33
N LYS A 631 37.96 -11.30 15.20
CA LYS A 631 36.93 -11.10 14.16
C LYS A 631 36.25 -9.73 14.23
N LYS A 632 36.31 -9.04 15.38
CA LYS A 632 35.93 -7.62 15.52
C LYS A 632 37.00 -6.70 14.94
N ALA A 633 38.26 -6.85 15.35
CA ALA A 633 39.39 -6.07 14.86
C ALA A 633 39.55 -6.17 13.33
N ARG A 634 39.49 -7.38 12.74
CA ARG A 634 39.59 -7.56 11.28
C ARG A 634 38.41 -6.96 10.51
N LYS A 635 37.22 -6.86 11.11
CA LYS A 635 36.09 -6.11 10.52
C LYS A 635 36.27 -4.59 10.64
N GLN A 636 36.96 -4.13 11.68
CA GLN A 636 37.23 -2.72 11.92
C GLN A 636 38.39 -2.19 11.07
N ALA A 637 39.41 -3.02 10.79
CA ALA A 637 40.50 -2.71 9.88
C ALA A 637 40.05 -2.66 8.40
N ASN A 638 39.08 -3.51 8.01
CA ASN A 638 38.49 -3.49 6.66
C ASN A 638 37.43 -2.38 6.48
N LYS A 639 37.33 -1.41 7.39
CA LYS A 639 36.30 -0.37 7.39
C LYS A 639 36.84 0.90 6.72
N LEU A 640 36.37 1.19 5.49
CA LEU A 640 36.70 2.43 4.76
C LEU A 640 36.33 3.67 5.59
N SER A 641 37.17 4.71 5.52
CA SER A 641 36.85 6.00 6.14
C SER A 641 35.75 6.73 5.37
N ILE A 642 35.10 7.70 6.03
CA ILE A 642 34.08 8.53 5.37
C ILE A 642 34.68 9.39 4.25
N ALA A 643 35.96 9.77 4.36
CA ALA A 643 36.67 10.54 3.34
C ALA A 643 36.95 9.69 2.09
N GLU A 644 37.46 8.47 2.27
CA GLU A 644 37.63 7.50 1.17
C GLU A 644 36.30 7.19 0.48
N LEU A 645 35.25 6.93 1.26
CA LEU A 645 33.94 6.58 0.72
C LEU A 645 33.32 7.74 -0.07
N LYS A 646 33.51 8.99 0.36
CA LYS A 646 33.11 10.18 -0.40
C LYS A 646 33.99 10.39 -1.65
N ALA A 647 35.30 10.15 -1.58
CA ALA A 647 36.20 10.29 -2.73
C ALA A 647 35.95 9.25 -3.86
N ILE A 648 35.41 8.08 -3.52
CA ILE A 648 35.10 6.99 -4.48
C ILE A 648 33.73 7.18 -5.17
N VAL A 649 32.87 8.06 -4.64
CA VAL A 649 31.44 8.12 -4.98
C VAL A 649 31.11 9.38 -5.79
N GLN A 650 30.32 9.23 -6.86
CA GLN A 650 29.92 10.33 -7.75
C GLN A 650 29.06 11.42 -7.08
N LYS A 651 28.39 11.08 -5.97
CA LYS A 651 27.54 11.96 -5.16
C LYS A 651 27.95 11.92 -3.67
N PRO A 652 29.06 12.59 -3.30
CA PRO A 652 29.61 12.53 -1.94
C PRO A 652 28.68 13.17 -0.88
N GLU A 653 27.71 13.97 -1.27
CA GLU A 653 26.72 14.60 -0.40
C GLU A 653 25.76 13.58 0.26
N ILE A 654 25.51 12.45 -0.40
CA ILE A 654 24.57 11.40 0.06
C ILE A 654 25.20 10.46 1.12
N VAL A 655 26.53 10.48 1.27
CA VAL A 655 27.26 9.57 2.16
C VAL A 655 27.17 10.02 3.62
N GLU A 656 26.53 9.19 4.44
CA GLU A 656 26.39 9.39 5.89
C GLU A 656 27.53 8.71 6.66
N TRP A 657 27.79 9.15 7.90
CA TRP A 657 28.84 8.54 8.75
C TRP A 657 28.55 7.08 9.10
N THR A 658 27.27 6.71 9.15
CA THR A 658 26.76 5.34 9.34
C THR A 658 27.12 4.40 8.20
N ASP A 659 27.18 4.88 6.95
CA ASP A 659 27.36 4.04 5.76
C ASP A 659 28.71 3.33 5.74
N THR A 660 29.73 3.96 6.33
CA THR A 660 31.05 3.35 6.57
C THR A 660 30.97 2.02 7.35
N SER A 661 29.90 1.77 8.11
CA SER A 661 29.70 0.55 8.91
C SER A 661 28.84 -0.54 8.25
N ALA A 662 28.38 -0.31 7.02
CA ALA A 662 27.61 -1.28 6.24
C ALA A 662 28.43 -2.53 5.88
N SER A 663 27.74 -3.64 5.58
CA SER A 663 28.41 -4.88 5.12
C SER A 663 29.05 -4.73 3.74
N ASP A 664 28.47 -3.88 2.88
CA ASP A 664 29.11 -3.33 1.69
C ASP A 664 28.78 -1.83 1.61
N PRO A 665 29.75 -0.93 1.92
CA PRO A 665 29.51 0.51 1.86
C PRO A 665 29.45 1.06 0.43
N LYS A 666 30.09 0.40 -0.56
CA LYS A 666 30.11 0.86 -1.95
C LYS A 666 28.78 0.56 -2.64
N LEU A 667 28.26 -0.65 -2.47
CA LEU A 667 26.95 -1.03 -2.98
C LEU A 667 25.81 -0.24 -2.31
N LEU A 668 25.86 -0.05 -0.98
CA LEU A 668 24.86 0.74 -0.26
C LEU A 668 24.76 2.17 -0.81
N VAL A 669 25.90 2.84 -1.00
CA VAL A 669 25.91 4.21 -1.51
C VAL A 669 25.51 4.27 -2.99
N ASN A 670 25.87 3.28 -3.81
CA ASN A 670 25.37 3.18 -5.19
C ASN A 670 23.83 3.13 -5.22
N ILE A 671 23.22 2.30 -4.34
CA ILE A 671 21.77 2.23 -4.16
C ILE A 671 21.20 3.58 -3.66
N LYS A 672 21.75 4.19 -2.60
CA LYS A 672 21.29 5.51 -2.11
C LYS A 672 21.38 6.63 -3.16
N SER A 673 22.38 6.57 -4.05
CA SER A 673 22.63 7.60 -5.07
C SER A 673 21.83 7.42 -6.37
N SER A 674 21.18 6.26 -6.51
CA SER A 674 20.39 5.87 -7.68
C SER A 674 19.14 6.75 -7.87
N ARG A 675 18.70 6.88 -9.12
CA ARG A 675 17.56 7.73 -9.46
C ARG A 675 16.27 7.18 -8.84
N ASN A 676 15.44 8.09 -8.29
CA ASN A 676 14.17 7.79 -7.65
C ASN A 676 14.26 6.85 -6.43
N VAL A 677 15.41 6.79 -5.74
CA VAL A 677 15.50 6.15 -4.42
C VAL A 677 15.16 7.18 -3.33
N VAL A 678 14.22 6.81 -2.45
CA VAL A 678 13.84 7.62 -1.28
C VAL A 678 14.71 7.20 -0.10
N PRO A 679 15.37 8.13 0.62
CA PRO A 679 16.24 7.78 1.74
C PRO A 679 15.46 7.22 2.94
N VAL A 680 16.13 6.40 3.75
CA VAL A 680 15.55 5.82 4.98
C VAL A 680 15.26 6.94 5.99
N PRO A 681 14.03 7.07 6.54
CA PRO A 681 13.69 8.14 7.46
C PRO A 681 14.51 8.06 8.76
N GLY A 682 15.19 9.16 9.12
CA GLY A 682 16.24 9.19 10.17
C GLY A 682 15.84 8.74 11.58
N HIS A 683 14.54 8.53 11.84
CA HIS A 683 14.05 8.02 13.12
C HIS A 683 14.59 6.62 13.48
N TRP A 684 15.06 5.84 12.49
CA TRP A 684 15.64 4.51 12.71
C TRP A 684 16.81 4.50 13.71
N SER A 685 17.51 5.63 13.83
CA SER A 685 18.67 5.82 14.71
C SER A 685 18.31 6.27 16.13
N LEU A 686 17.05 6.65 16.36
CA LEU A 686 16.58 7.21 17.63
C LEU A 686 16.15 6.11 18.60
N LYS A 687 16.44 6.31 19.88
CA LYS A 687 16.02 5.40 20.97
C LYS A 687 14.57 5.59 21.43
N ARG A 688 13.86 6.59 20.88
CA ARG A 688 12.46 6.89 21.19
C ARG A 688 11.55 6.25 20.14
N GLU A 689 10.36 5.82 20.54
CA GLU A 689 9.32 5.41 19.60
C GLU A 689 8.96 6.60 18.69
N TYR A 690 8.59 6.32 17.43
CA TYR A 690 8.59 7.30 16.34
C TYR A 690 7.77 8.59 16.59
N LEU A 691 6.70 8.52 17.39
CA LEU A 691 5.83 9.66 17.72
C LEU A 691 5.86 10.03 19.22
N SER A 692 6.88 9.55 19.96
CA SER A 692 6.95 9.67 21.42
C SER A 692 7.10 11.12 21.91
N SER A 693 7.70 12.01 21.11
CA SER A 693 7.88 13.43 21.48
C SER A 693 6.56 14.22 21.46
N LYS A 694 5.54 13.72 20.77
CA LYS A 694 4.20 14.32 20.76
C LYS A 694 3.41 14.05 22.05
N ARG A 695 3.93 13.22 22.97
CA ARG A 695 3.32 12.92 24.27
C ARG A 695 3.40 14.13 25.20
N GLY A 696 2.38 15.00 25.13
CA GLY A 696 2.30 16.26 25.89
C GLY A 696 2.01 17.47 25.01
N VAL A 697 2.03 17.31 23.68
CA VAL A 697 1.50 18.31 22.75
C VAL A 697 0.03 18.01 22.49
N GLU A 698 -0.85 18.95 22.79
CA GLU A 698 -2.26 18.83 22.43
C GLU A 698 -2.40 19.00 20.91
N LYS A 699 -2.84 17.93 20.24
CA LYS A 699 -3.15 18.00 18.80
C LYS A 699 -4.53 18.62 18.64
N ALA A 700 -4.60 19.71 17.87
CA ALA A 700 -5.88 20.29 17.46
C ALA A 700 -6.82 19.25 16.81
N GLY A 701 -8.13 19.50 16.95
CA GLY A 701 -9.18 18.67 16.37
C GLY A 701 -9.06 18.54 14.84
N PHE A 702 -9.81 17.59 14.27
CA PHE A 702 -9.82 17.41 12.82
C PHE A 702 -10.56 18.57 12.14
N ALA A 703 -9.79 19.50 11.56
CA ALA A 703 -10.34 20.56 10.73
C ALA A 703 -10.95 19.98 9.45
N LEU A 704 -12.24 20.25 9.22
CA LEU A 704 -12.93 19.86 7.99
C LEU A 704 -12.35 20.63 6.77
N PRO A 705 -12.29 20.01 5.59
CA PRO A 705 -12.06 20.74 4.33
C PRO A 705 -13.10 21.85 4.15
N LYS A 706 -12.69 22.99 3.57
CA LYS A 706 -13.54 24.20 3.45
C LYS A 706 -14.93 23.91 2.87
N PHE A 707 -14.98 23.25 1.70
CA PHE A 707 -16.22 22.86 1.04
C PHE A 707 -17.15 21.97 1.90
N ILE A 708 -16.61 21.21 2.86
CA ILE A 708 -17.41 20.43 3.82
C ILE A 708 -17.85 21.31 5.00
N ALA A 709 -17.00 22.20 5.51
CA ALA A 709 -17.38 23.15 6.56
C ALA A 709 -18.51 24.10 6.10
N GLU A 710 -18.44 24.59 4.86
CA GLU A 710 -19.43 25.47 4.22
C GLU A 710 -20.85 24.84 4.10
N THR A 711 -20.97 23.51 4.25
CA THR A 711 -22.28 22.85 4.37
C THR A 711 -23.02 23.25 5.65
N GLY A 712 -22.33 23.66 6.72
CA GLY A 712 -22.88 23.92 8.05
C GLY A 712 -22.98 22.67 8.94
N ILE A 713 -22.42 21.54 8.51
CA ILE A 713 -22.49 20.25 9.23
C ILE A 713 -21.79 20.28 10.60
N SER A 714 -20.77 21.11 10.79
CA SER A 714 -20.11 21.33 12.09
C SER A 714 -21.11 21.89 13.10
N ASP A 715 -21.61 23.08 12.79
CA ASP A 715 -22.38 23.94 13.69
C ASP A 715 -23.71 23.25 14.07
N MET A 716 -24.35 22.59 13.10
CA MET A 716 -25.55 21.78 13.30
C MET A 716 -25.29 20.54 14.17
N ARG A 717 -24.11 19.90 14.07
CA ARG A 717 -23.75 18.77 14.93
C ARG A 717 -23.37 19.22 16.33
N ASP A 718 -22.62 20.30 16.46
CA ASP A 718 -22.15 20.80 17.74
C ASP A 718 -23.32 21.33 18.58
N ALA A 719 -24.27 22.07 17.99
CA ALA A 719 -25.52 22.45 18.65
C ALA A 719 -26.38 21.23 19.06
N VAL A 720 -26.32 20.13 18.32
CA VAL A 720 -27.00 18.86 18.67
C VAL A 720 -26.24 18.06 19.73
N LEU A 721 -24.92 18.20 19.82
CA LEU A 721 -24.07 17.58 20.85
C LEU A 721 -24.17 18.32 22.18
N GLU A 722 -24.12 19.65 22.17
CA GLU A 722 -24.31 20.52 23.34
C GLU A 722 -25.70 20.26 23.98
N LYS A 723 -26.76 20.33 23.17
CA LYS A 723 -28.14 20.00 23.58
C LYS A 723 -28.29 18.56 24.06
N GLN A 724 -27.41 17.64 23.63
CA GLN A 724 -27.34 16.29 24.18
C GLN A 724 -26.49 16.20 25.44
N ALA A 725 -25.49 17.05 25.67
CA ALA A 725 -24.76 17.12 26.92
C ALA A 725 -25.70 17.59 28.05
N GLU A 726 -26.43 18.69 27.81
CA GLU A 726 -27.45 19.24 28.73
C GLU A 726 -28.61 18.29 29.02
N ALA A 727 -29.03 17.48 28.03
CA ALA A 727 -30.20 16.61 28.16
C ALA A 727 -30.05 15.59 29.32
N SER A 728 -30.91 15.72 30.32
CA SER A 728 -30.93 14.82 31.50
C SER A 728 -31.14 13.35 31.10
N LEU A 729 -30.69 12.41 31.93
CA LEU A 729 -30.90 10.96 31.72
C LEU A 729 -32.38 10.60 31.48
N LYS A 730 -33.31 11.28 32.16
CA LYS A 730 -34.76 11.09 32.00
C LYS A 730 -35.28 11.60 30.65
N GLN A 731 -34.66 12.65 30.10
CA GLN A 731 -34.95 13.14 28.75
C GLN A 731 -34.37 12.20 27.69
N LYS A 732 -33.10 11.78 27.83
CA LYS A 732 -32.46 10.79 26.97
C LYS A 732 -33.24 9.48 26.88
N GLN A 733 -33.77 8.98 28.00
CA GLN A 733 -34.67 7.82 28.02
C GLN A 733 -36.00 8.05 27.29
N ARG A 734 -36.58 9.26 27.35
CA ARG A 734 -37.80 9.59 26.61
C ARG A 734 -37.54 9.72 25.10
N GLU A 735 -36.48 10.40 24.70
CA GLU A 735 -36.10 10.56 23.29
C GLU A 735 -35.66 9.23 22.64
N ARG A 736 -35.24 8.24 23.43
CA ARG A 736 -35.03 6.85 22.94
C ARG A 736 -36.33 6.10 22.63
N VAL A 737 -37.44 6.45 23.28
CA VAL A 737 -38.77 5.79 23.09
C VAL A 737 -39.65 6.57 22.12
N GLN A 738 -39.49 7.90 22.06
CA GLN A 738 -40.14 8.79 21.11
C GLN A 738 -39.09 9.75 20.52
N PRO A 739 -38.34 9.33 19.49
CA PRO A 739 -37.34 10.18 18.86
C PRO A 739 -38.01 11.34 18.12
N LYS A 740 -37.47 12.55 18.32
CA LYS A 740 -37.75 13.66 17.41
C LYS A 740 -36.87 13.49 16.18
N MET A 741 -37.50 13.22 15.03
CA MET A 741 -36.85 13.21 13.72
C MET A 741 -36.43 14.64 13.30
N GLY A 742 -35.60 14.78 12.27
CA GLY A 742 -35.20 16.09 11.74
C GLY A 742 -34.26 16.92 12.64
N LYS A 743 -33.49 16.28 13.55
CA LYS A 743 -32.49 17.00 14.39
C LYS A 743 -31.30 17.55 13.60
N LEU A 744 -30.97 16.90 12.48
CA LEU A 744 -29.85 17.17 11.59
C LEU A 744 -30.39 16.99 10.18
N ASP A 745 -31.36 17.84 9.82
CA ASP A 745 -31.92 17.91 8.48
C ASP A 745 -31.08 18.89 7.66
N ILE A 746 -30.50 18.43 6.56
CA ILE A 746 -29.58 19.18 5.70
C ILE A 746 -29.93 18.81 4.27
N ASP A 747 -30.09 19.83 3.44
CA ASP A 747 -30.42 19.69 2.03
C ASP A 747 -29.41 18.80 1.28
N TYR A 748 -29.94 17.79 0.60
CA TYR A 748 -29.18 16.87 -0.23
C TYR A 748 -28.49 17.59 -1.40
N GLN A 749 -29.11 18.64 -1.97
CA GLN A 749 -28.51 19.42 -3.04
C GLN A 749 -27.26 20.16 -2.56
N LYS A 750 -27.32 20.78 -1.37
CA LYS A 750 -26.16 21.43 -0.74
C LYS A 750 -25.01 20.45 -0.46
N LEU A 751 -25.30 19.19 -0.15
CA LEU A 751 -24.29 18.14 0.00
C LEU A 751 -23.74 17.68 -1.38
N TYR A 752 -24.60 17.54 -2.39
CA TYR A 752 -24.21 17.19 -3.75
C TYR A 752 -23.27 18.25 -4.36
N GLU A 753 -23.65 19.54 -4.31
CA GLU A 753 -22.80 20.66 -4.71
C GLU A 753 -21.43 20.64 -4.02
N ALA A 754 -21.40 20.39 -2.70
CA ALA A 754 -20.17 20.37 -1.93
C ALA A 754 -19.21 19.24 -2.34
N PHE A 755 -19.74 18.05 -2.64
CA PHE A 755 -18.92 16.88 -2.99
C PHE A 755 -18.57 16.76 -4.49
N PHE A 756 -19.40 17.30 -5.38
CA PHE A 756 -19.21 17.19 -6.84
C PHE A 756 -18.81 18.51 -7.51
N ARG A 757 -19.56 19.61 -7.33
CA ARG A 757 -19.25 20.91 -7.99
C ARG A 757 -18.13 21.71 -7.29
N ARG A 758 -18.07 21.72 -5.95
CA ARG A 758 -17.15 22.56 -5.14
C ARG A 758 -15.95 21.81 -4.54
N GLN A 759 -15.63 20.60 -5.01
CA GLN A 759 -14.58 19.77 -4.43
C GLN A 759 -13.16 20.30 -4.70
N THR A 760 -12.50 20.88 -3.69
CA THR A 760 -11.11 21.35 -3.80
C THR A 760 -10.10 20.25 -3.49
N LYS A 761 -9.14 20.00 -4.39
CA LYS A 761 -8.05 19.02 -4.18
C LYS A 761 -7.17 19.40 -2.97
N PRO A 762 -6.93 18.50 -2.00
CA PRO A 762 -6.11 18.79 -0.82
C PRO A 762 -4.62 18.93 -1.17
N HIS A 763 -3.85 19.55 -0.27
CA HIS A 763 -2.39 19.66 -0.40
C HIS A 763 -1.71 18.28 -0.27
N LEU A 764 -1.40 17.65 -1.40
CA LEU A 764 -0.65 16.40 -1.46
C LEU A 764 0.86 16.65 -1.34
N THR A 765 1.56 15.78 -0.61
CA THR A 765 3.02 15.71 -0.56
C THR A 765 3.61 15.27 -1.90
N ARG A 766 4.77 15.80 -2.28
CA ARG A 766 5.47 15.41 -3.51
C ARG A 766 6.20 14.07 -3.35
N TYR A 767 6.51 13.44 -4.47
CA TYR A 767 7.33 12.22 -4.49
C TYR A 767 8.68 12.45 -3.79
N GLY A 768 9.01 11.59 -2.82
CA GLY A 768 10.20 11.69 -1.97
C GLY A 768 10.02 12.46 -0.66
N GLU A 769 8.91 13.19 -0.46
CA GLU A 769 8.66 13.97 0.77
C GLU A 769 8.10 13.09 1.91
N VAL A 770 8.93 12.24 2.52
CA VAL A 770 8.50 11.39 3.66
C VAL A 770 8.05 12.26 4.85
N TYR A 771 7.13 11.73 5.66
CA TYR A 771 6.72 12.34 6.94
C TYR A 771 7.70 12.00 8.06
N TYR A 772 8.01 12.98 8.91
CA TYR A 772 8.79 12.83 10.14
C TYR A 772 8.15 13.62 11.28
N GLU A 773 8.46 13.23 12.51
CA GLU A 773 7.99 13.91 13.72
C GLU A 773 8.48 15.37 13.74
N GLY A 774 7.55 16.33 13.65
CA GLY A 774 7.83 17.77 13.60
C GLY A 774 7.59 18.41 12.22
N LYS A 775 7.43 17.61 11.15
CA LYS A 775 7.16 18.12 9.78
C LYS A 775 5.90 18.99 9.70
N GLU A 776 4.93 18.77 10.59
CA GLU A 776 3.71 19.58 10.66
C GLU A 776 3.93 21.06 11.05
N TYR A 777 5.09 21.41 11.62
CA TYR A 777 5.44 22.80 11.97
C TYR A 777 6.23 23.53 10.87
N GLU A 778 6.57 22.85 9.76
CA GLU A 778 7.35 23.43 8.67
C GLU A 778 6.45 24.26 7.75
N THR A 779 6.38 25.56 7.99
CA THR A 779 5.60 26.49 7.18
C THR A 779 6.22 26.69 5.79
N ASN A 780 5.42 26.54 4.74
CA ASN A 780 5.90 26.55 3.36
C ASN A 780 6.04 27.99 2.82
N LEU A 781 7.20 28.61 3.09
CA LEU A 781 7.53 30.00 2.75
C LEU A 781 7.58 30.33 1.24
N ARG A 782 7.34 29.35 0.34
CA ARG A 782 7.39 29.54 -1.13
C ARG A 782 6.39 30.54 -1.71
N HIS A 783 5.41 30.98 -0.91
CA HIS A 783 4.45 32.01 -1.29
C HIS A 783 5.02 33.44 -1.14
N LEU A 784 6.09 33.63 -0.37
CA LEU A 784 6.73 34.92 -0.16
C LEU A 784 7.64 35.26 -1.35
N ARG A 785 7.42 36.42 -1.98
CA ARG A 785 8.17 36.89 -3.14
C ARG A 785 8.76 38.28 -2.87
N PRO A 786 10.06 38.52 -3.17
CA PRO A 786 10.65 39.82 -2.93
C PRO A 786 10.04 40.86 -3.88
N GLY A 787 9.53 41.96 -3.31
CA GLY A 787 8.75 42.99 -4.01
C GLY A 787 7.27 42.97 -3.65
N GLU A 788 6.73 41.82 -3.24
CA GLU A 788 5.38 41.68 -2.70
C GLU A 788 5.43 41.72 -1.15
N LEU A 789 4.45 42.38 -0.52
CA LEU A 789 4.33 42.51 0.94
C LEU A 789 2.89 42.18 1.34
N SER A 790 2.72 41.26 2.30
CA SER A 790 1.41 40.92 2.87
C SER A 790 0.81 42.10 3.64
N GLU A 791 -0.51 42.08 3.85
CA GLU A 791 -1.22 43.16 4.55
C GLU A 791 -0.84 43.21 6.03
N GLU A 792 -0.74 42.05 6.68
CA GLU A 792 -0.16 41.87 8.02
C GLU A 792 1.26 42.50 8.14
N LEU A 793 2.11 42.32 7.13
CA LEU A 793 3.47 42.91 7.14
C LEU A 793 3.46 44.41 6.83
N LYS A 794 2.55 44.91 6.00
CA LYS A 794 2.34 46.36 5.78
C LYS A 794 1.86 47.03 7.07
N GLU A 795 0.93 46.41 7.78
CA GLU A 795 0.40 46.89 9.07
C GLU A 795 1.49 46.87 10.15
N ALA A 796 2.22 45.76 10.31
CA ALA A 796 3.34 45.66 11.25
C ALA A 796 4.47 46.68 10.97
N LEU A 797 4.69 47.02 9.69
CA LEU A 797 5.62 48.08 9.26
C LEU A 797 5.00 49.49 9.29
N ASN A 798 3.73 49.66 9.70
CA ASN A 798 2.97 50.90 9.69
C ASN A 798 2.96 51.63 8.33
N MET A 799 2.90 50.88 7.22
CA MET A 799 2.87 51.44 5.87
C MET A 799 1.43 51.73 5.41
N PRO A 800 1.11 52.97 5.02
CA PRO A 800 -0.20 53.27 4.42
C PRO A 800 -0.44 52.48 3.12
N PRO A 801 -1.71 52.19 2.76
CA PRO A 801 -2.03 51.58 1.48
C PRO A 801 -1.54 52.49 0.33
N GLY A 802 -0.78 51.90 -0.61
CA GLY A 802 -0.16 52.62 -1.72
C GLY A 802 1.15 53.37 -1.40
N ALA A 803 1.64 53.33 -0.16
CA ALA A 803 2.94 53.92 0.18
C ALA A 803 4.12 53.04 -0.30
N PRO A 804 5.26 53.65 -0.70
CA PRO A 804 6.48 52.91 -1.00
C PRO A 804 7.10 52.31 0.28
N PRO A 805 7.86 51.21 0.17
CA PRO A 805 8.58 50.68 1.31
C PRO A 805 9.72 51.62 1.75
N PRO A 806 10.04 51.71 3.06
CA PRO A 806 10.96 52.71 3.60
C PRO A 806 12.40 52.60 3.06
N TRP A 807 12.79 51.43 2.54
CA TRP A 807 14.10 51.22 1.92
C TRP A 807 14.21 51.75 0.48
N LEU A 808 13.12 52.18 -0.18
CA LEU A 808 13.15 52.70 -1.55
C LEU A 808 14.11 53.88 -1.72
N ILE A 809 14.15 54.81 -0.74
CA ILE A 809 15.03 55.98 -0.76
C ILE A 809 16.52 55.58 -0.74
N ASN A 810 16.85 54.45 -0.10
CA ASN A 810 18.20 53.90 -0.10
C ASN A 810 18.50 53.14 -1.41
N GLN A 811 17.53 52.44 -1.98
CA GLN A 811 17.68 51.81 -3.31
C GLN A 811 17.84 52.86 -4.42
N GLN A 812 17.18 54.02 -4.34
CA GLN A 812 17.39 55.15 -5.25
C GLN A 812 18.86 55.65 -5.22
N ARG A 813 19.54 55.55 -4.06
CA ARG A 813 20.94 55.97 -3.85
C ARG A 813 21.97 54.91 -4.22
N PHE A 814 21.72 53.65 -3.88
CA PHE A 814 22.69 52.54 -3.99
C PHE A 814 22.39 51.52 -5.11
N GLY A 815 21.22 51.63 -5.74
CA GLY A 815 20.76 50.74 -6.79
C GLY A 815 19.79 49.65 -6.30
N PRO A 816 19.23 48.85 -7.25
CA PRO A 816 18.41 47.68 -6.91
C PRO A 816 19.25 46.61 -6.19
N PRO A 817 18.60 45.69 -5.43
CA PRO A 817 19.31 44.62 -4.72
C PRO A 817 20.19 43.77 -5.66
N PRO A 818 21.50 43.62 -5.41
CA PRO A 818 22.42 42.91 -6.32
C PRO A 818 22.04 41.47 -6.65
N SER A 819 21.34 40.78 -5.71
CA SER A 819 20.84 39.41 -5.91
C SER A 819 19.65 39.31 -6.87
N TYR A 820 19.03 40.43 -7.26
CA TYR A 820 17.85 40.48 -8.13
C TYR A 820 17.96 41.53 -9.26
N PRO A 821 18.92 41.42 -10.20
CA PRO A 821 19.21 42.48 -11.18
C PRO A 821 18.04 42.83 -12.13
N ALA A 822 17.11 41.91 -12.35
CA ALA A 822 15.96 42.09 -13.24
C ALA A 822 14.66 42.53 -12.51
N MET A 823 14.73 42.85 -11.22
CA MET A 823 13.57 43.23 -10.42
C MET A 823 13.06 44.64 -10.81
N LYS A 824 11.81 44.73 -11.26
CA LYS A 824 11.11 46.01 -11.42
C LYS A 824 10.61 46.49 -10.06
N ILE A 825 11.10 47.64 -9.62
CA ILE A 825 10.77 48.30 -8.35
C ILE A 825 10.09 49.64 -8.69
N PRO A 826 8.79 49.82 -8.38
CA PRO A 826 8.09 51.08 -8.63
C PRO A 826 8.75 52.26 -7.93
N GLY A 827 9.06 53.31 -8.69
CA GLY A 827 9.81 54.48 -8.23
C GLY A 827 11.34 54.35 -8.27
N LEU A 828 11.89 53.29 -8.87
CA LEU A 828 13.34 53.11 -9.07
C LEU A 828 13.71 52.88 -10.53
N ASN A 829 13.13 51.85 -11.16
CA ASN A 829 13.36 51.44 -12.56
C ASN A 829 12.05 51.05 -13.28
N ALA A 830 10.92 51.34 -12.64
CA ALA A 830 9.56 51.26 -13.14
C ALA A 830 8.79 52.49 -12.61
N PRO A 831 7.72 52.96 -13.29
CA PRO A 831 6.92 54.08 -12.79
C PRO A 831 6.24 53.74 -11.45
N PRO A 832 5.89 54.75 -10.62
CA PRO A 832 5.06 54.53 -9.43
C PRO A 832 3.65 54.05 -9.84
N PRO A 833 2.93 53.30 -8.97
CA PRO A 833 1.62 52.74 -9.31
C PRO A 833 0.55 53.84 -9.49
N PRO A 834 -0.55 53.57 -10.23
CA PRO A 834 -1.62 54.54 -10.43
C PRO A 834 -2.16 55.10 -9.11
N GLY A 835 -2.17 56.43 -8.98
CA GLY A 835 -2.59 57.15 -7.77
C GLY A 835 -1.44 57.55 -6.83
N ALA A 836 -0.24 57.01 -7.00
CA ALA A 836 0.95 57.45 -6.26
C ALA A 836 1.60 58.69 -6.88
N SER A 837 2.27 59.50 -6.05
CA SER A 837 2.92 60.75 -6.44
C SER A 837 4.40 60.80 -6.08
N TRP A 838 5.18 61.51 -6.91
CA TRP A 838 6.58 61.84 -6.62
C TRP A 838 6.64 63.00 -5.61
N GLY A 839 7.42 62.81 -4.55
CA GLY A 839 7.58 63.78 -3.47
C GLY A 839 8.15 63.15 -2.20
N PHE A 840 8.60 63.99 -1.27
CA PHE A 840 9.07 63.58 0.07
C PHE A 840 8.01 63.78 1.17
N HIS A 841 6.75 63.91 0.80
CA HIS A 841 5.62 63.83 1.75
C HIS A 841 5.42 62.37 2.20
N PRO A 842 4.71 62.11 3.31
CA PRO A 842 4.28 60.77 3.68
C PRO A 842 3.58 60.07 2.50
N GLY A 843 3.93 58.82 2.23
CA GLY A 843 3.44 58.05 1.08
C GLY A 843 4.03 58.43 -0.29
N GLY A 844 4.88 59.45 -0.39
CA GLY A 844 5.49 59.90 -1.64
C GLY A 844 6.71 59.08 -2.06
N TYR A 845 6.90 58.90 -3.37
CA TYR A 845 7.94 58.03 -3.96
C TYR A 845 9.34 58.69 -4.07
N GLY A 846 9.59 59.79 -3.36
CA GLY A 846 10.87 60.52 -3.37
C GLY A 846 11.07 61.35 -4.64
N LYS A 847 12.30 61.36 -5.18
CA LYS A 847 12.63 61.98 -6.48
C LYS A 847 12.99 60.88 -7.48
N ALA A 848 12.51 61.00 -8.72
CA ALA A 848 12.92 60.15 -9.84
C ALA A 848 14.46 60.08 -9.95
N PRO A 849 15.06 58.86 -9.93
CA PRO A 849 16.51 58.68 -10.03
C PRO A 849 16.97 58.86 -11.48
N VAL A 850 17.17 60.11 -11.89
CA VAL A 850 17.74 60.50 -13.20
C VAL A 850 19.09 61.21 -13.06
N ASP A 851 19.91 61.13 -14.12
CA ASP A 851 21.13 61.92 -14.26
C ASP A 851 20.83 63.41 -14.56
N ASP A 852 21.88 64.23 -14.64
CA ASP A 852 21.77 65.67 -14.95
C ASP A 852 21.28 65.97 -16.39
N LYS A 853 20.98 64.94 -17.20
CA LYS A 853 20.42 65.02 -18.55
C LYS A 853 19.00 64.44 -18.63
N GLY A 854 18.45 63.94 -17.53
CA GLY A 854 17.11 63.37 -17.44
C GLY A 854 17.00 61.87 -17.79
N ALA A 855 18.12 61.17 -18.00
CA ALA A 855 18.13 59.73 -18.27
C ALA A 855 18.08 58.90 -16.97
N PRO A 856 17.36 57.76 -16.93
CA PRO A 856 17.18 56.97 -15.71
C PRO A 856 18.47 56.27 -15.26
N LEU A 857 18.90 56.53 -14.02
CA LEU A 857 20.21 56.15 -13.48
C LEU A 857 20.40 54.62 -13.35
N TRP A 858 19.30 53.89 -13.10
CA TRP A 858 19.30 52.44 -12.84
C TRP A 858 18.68 51.63 -14.00
N GLY A 859 18.52 52.24 -15.17
CA GLY A 859 17.84 51.64 -16.32
C GLY A 859 16.33 51.48 -16.14
N GLY A 860 15.68 50.87 -17.13
CA GLY A 860 14.21 50.79 -17.20
C GLY A 860 13.57 52.14 -17.55
N ASP A 861 12.26 52.24 -17.35
CA ASP A 861 11.50 53.47 -17.54
C ASP A 861 10.94 53.94 -16.19
N VAL A 862 11.32 55.16 -15.81
CA VAL A 862 10.96 55.77 -14.52
C VAL A 862 9.71 56.67 -14.66
N HIS A 863 9.30 57.01 -15.89
CA HIS A 863 8.23 57.98 -16.16
C HIS A 863 7.05 57.43 -16.97
N GLY A 864 7.19 56.26 -17.62
CA GLY A 864 6.12 55.61 -18.39
C GLY A 864 5.96 56.12 -19.82
N TYR A 865 7.04 56.64 -20.43
CA TYR A 865 7.04 57.14 -21.81
C TYR A 865 7.58 56.13 -22.84
N GLY A 866 8.23 55.05 -22.41
CA GLY A 866 8.89 54.06 -23.27
C GLY A 866 8.01 52.89 -23.69
N ASP A 867 7.00 52.51 -22.90
CA ASP A 867 6.17 51.34 -23.20
C ASP A 867 5.41 51.50 -24.53
N ALA A 868 4.91 52.70 -24.87
CA ALA A 868 4.26 52.97 -26.16
C ALA A 868 5.16 52.73 -27.39
N ALA A 869 6.47 52.98 -27.26
CA ALA A 869 7.44 52.68 -28.32
C ALA A 869 7.80 51.18 -28.37
N THR A 870 7.75 50.51 -27.21
CA THR A 870 8.08 49.08 -27.09
C THR A 870 6.92 48.19 -27.55
N GLU A 871 5.67 48.61 -27.30
CA GLU A 871 4.47 47.97 -27.86
C GLU A 871 4.43 48.08 -29.39
N ALA A 872 4.79 49.23 -29.95
CA ALA A 872 4.88 49.40 -31.42
C ALA A 872 5.92 48.46 -32.06
N ALA A 873 7.06 48.21 -31.38
CA ALA A 873 8.06 47.25 -31.83
C ALA A 873 7.61 45.78 -31.63
N ALA A 874 6.92 45.47 -30.53
CA ALA A 874 6.36 44.15 -30.27
C ALA A 874 5.21 43.79 -31.26
N ALA A 875 4.44 44.78 -31.70
CA ALA A 875 3.38 44.61 -32.70
C ALA A 875 3.92 44.16 -34.07
N GLN A 876 5.14 44.55 -34.44
CA GLN A 876 5.76 44.16 -35.72
C GLN A 876 6.50 42.81 -35.67
N THR A 877 6.58 42.16 -34.51
CA THR A 877 7.23 40.84 -34.34
C THR A 877 6.28 39.71 -33.96
N LYS A 878 4.99 40.01 -33.68
CA LYS A 878 3.92 38.99 -33.57
C LYS A 878 3.38 38.57 -34.94
N ALA A 879 4.23 37.88 -35.72
CA ALA A 879 3.82 37.13 -36.91
C ALA A 879 3.79 35.61 -36.69
N GLU A 880 4.02 35.16 -35.45
CA GLU A 880 3.73 33.80 -34.99
C GLU A 880 2.36 33.81 -34.27
N PRO A 881 1.51 32.78 -34.46
CA PRO A 881 0.30 32.65 -33.65
C PRO A 881 0.68 32.52 -32.17
N PRO A 882 -0.18 32.97 -31.24
CA PRO A 882 0.09 32.76 -29.82
C PRO A 882 0.21 31.26 -29.56
N VAL A 883 1.42 30.80 -29.24
CA VAL A 883 1.67 29.38 -28.93
C VAL A 883 0.75 29.00 -27.79
N ASP A 884 -0.18 28.09 -28.07
CA ASP A 884 -1.13 27.63 -27.09
C ASP A 884 -0.39 26.91 -25.97
N LYS A 885 -0.64 27.36 -24.74
CA LYS A 885 0.00 26.89 -23.50
C LYS A 885 -0.99 26.17 -22.60
N THR A 886 -2.22 25.94 -23.07
CA THR A 886 -3.11 24.93 -22.48
C THR A 886 -2.37 23.59 -22.43
N VAL A 887 -2.64 22.79 -21.39
CA VAL A 887 -2.02 21.47 -21.29
C VAL A 887 -2.77 20.55 -22.25
N TRP A 888 -2.08 19.95 -23.22
CA TRP A 888 -2.74 19.03 -24.16
C TRP A 888 -3.42 17.88 -23.42
N GLY A 889 -4.75 17.80 -23.54
CA GLY A 889 -5.60 16.88 -22.78
C GLY A 889 -6.28 17.48 -21.54
N GLU A 890 -6.19 18.80 -21.32
CA GLU A 890 -7.02 19.53 -20.37
C GLU A 890 -8.48 19.49 -20.85
N LEU A 891 -9.34 18.80 -20.11
CA LEU A 891 -10.79 18.87 -20.30
C LEU A 891 -11.23 20.32 -20.10
N GLN A 892 -12.04 20.84 -21.01
CA GLN A 892 -12.80 22.05 -20.70
C GLN A 892 -13.67 21.78 -19.46
N PRO A 893 -13.93 22.78 -18.61
CA PRO A 893 -14.97 22.61 -17.61
C PRO A 893 -16.27 22.23 -18.33
N PRO A 894 -17.15 21.41 -17.73
CA PRO A 894 -18.53 21.34 -18.19
C PRO A 894 -19.06 22.76 -18.36
N GLN A 895 -19.82 23.01 -19.42
CA GLN A 895 -20.84 24.04 -19.31
C GLN A 895 -21.79 23.58 -18.20
N ASP A 896 -22.40 24.51 -17.48
CA ASP A 896 -23.43 24.11 -16.52
C ASP A 896 -24.63 23.62 -17.36
N ASP A 897 -24.82 22.30 -17.45
CA ASP A 897 -25.78 21.59 -18.32
C ASP A 897 -27.26 21.87 -17.95
N GLU A 898 -27.53 22.96 -17.21
CA GLU A 898 -28.85 23.48 -16.82
C GLU A 898 -29.50 24.34 -17.93
N GLU A 899 -28.75 24.72 -18.99
CA GLU A 899 -29.31 25.42 -20.17
C GLU A 899 -29.72 24.47 -21.32
N GLU A 900 -29.27 23.20 -21.36
CA GLU A 900 -29.69 22.24 -22.40
C GLU A 900 -30.93 21.42 -22.02
N GLU A 901 -31.22 21.21 -20.72
CA GLU A 901 -32.44 20.50 -20.28
C GLU A 901 -33.74 21.33 -20.48
N GLU A 902 -33.68 22.67 -20.54
CA GLU A 902 -34.88 23.51 -20.82
C GLU A 902 -35.28 23.53 -22.31
N GLU A 903 -34.40 23.19 -23.26
CA GLU A 903 -34.75 23.14 -24.70
C GLU A 903 -35.42 21.80 -25.13
N GLU A 904 -35.28 20.70 -24.37
CA GLU A 904 -35.92 19.43 -24.73
C GLU A 904 -37.40 19.32 -24.27
N GLU A 905 -37.81 19.97 -23.16
CA GLU A 905 -39.20 19.90 -22.65
C GLU A 905 -40.23 20.76 -23.42
N GLU A 906 -39.84 21.76 -24.23
CA GLU A 906 -40.79 22.56 -25.04
C GLU A 906 -41.23 21.88 -26.37
N SER A 907 -40.87 20.62 -26.63
CA SER A 907 -41.03 19.99 -27.96
C SER A 907 -42.15 18.95 -28.14
N ASP A 908 -42.84 18.51 -27.07
CA ASP A 908 -43.77 17.37 -27.10
C ASP A 908 -45.25 17.75 -26.89
N ASP A 909 -45.78 18.71 -27.66
CA ASP A 909 -47.24 19.01 -27.70
C ASP A 909 -47.69 19.75 -29.00
N GLU A 910 -47.70 19.07 -30.17
CA GLU A 910 -48.74 19.28 -31.23
C GLU A 910 -48.70 18.25 -32.42
N GLU A 911 -49.80 17.50 -32.55
CA GLU A 911 -50.39 16.81 -33.74
C GLU A 911 -49.76 15.56 -34.41
N GLU A 912 -50.66 14.70 -34.95
CA GLU A 912 -50.38 13.45 -35.67
C GLU A 912 -50.32 13.65 -37.21
N GLU A 913 -49.54 12.83 -37.95
CA GLU A 913 -50.08 11.91 -38.99
C GLU A 913 -48.97 11.18 -39.81
N ASP A 914 -49.19 9.88 -40.07
CA ASP A 914 -48.82 9.08 -41.25
C ASP A 914 -47.37 8.98 -41.86
N LYS A 915 -46.83 7.74 -41.73
CA LYS A 915 -46.33 6.84 -42.82
C LYS A 915 -44.87 6.85 -43.37
N ASP A 916 -44.33 5.62 -43.39
CA ASP A 916 -43.61 4.91 -44.47
C ASP A 916 -42.18 5.31 -44.95
N ASP A 917 -41.18 4.72 -44.27
CA ASP A 917 -39.99 4.03 -44.85
C ASP A 917 -39.00 4.85 -45.75
N PRO A 918 -37.86 4.32 -46.31
CA PRO A 918 -36.60 5.08 -46.28
C PRO A 918 -35.93 5.29 -47.65
N SER A 919 -34.83 6.07 -47.70
CA SER A 919 -33.53 5.62 -48.29
C SER A 919 -32.48 6.73 -48.53
N ALA A 920 -31.24 6.28 -48.68
CA ALA A 920 -30.22 6.82 -49.62
C ALA A 920 -29.61 8.23 -49.42
N ALA A 921 -28.59 8.26 -48.54
CA ALA A 921 -27.17 8.44 -48.92
C ALA A 921 -26.59 9.79 -49.45
N ARG A 922 -25.43 10.12 -48.85
CA ARG A 922 -24.23 10.77 -49.45
C ARG A 922 -24.37 12.19 -50.06
N GLY A 923 -23.80 13.17 -49.36
CA GLY A 923 -23.28 14.41 -49.94
C GLY A 923 -22.11 14.94 -49.09
N ALA A 924 -20.99 15.34 -49.68
CA ALA A 924 -19.80 15.74 -48.94
C ALA A 924 -19.17 17.05 -49.47
N GLY A 925 -19.06 18.04 -48.58
CA GLY A 925 -18.15 19.18 -48.66
C GLY A 925 -18.52 20.33 -49.61
N VAL A 926 -18.27 21.56 -49.16
CA VAL A 926 -17.28 22.52 -49.70
C VAL A 926 -17.28 23.78 -48.80
N ALA A 927 -16.21 24.58 -48.86
CA ALA A 927 -15.92 25.65 -47.90
C ALA A 927 -16.50 27.05 -48.27
N THR A 928 -16.81 27.82 -47.21
CA THR A 928 -16.55 29.26 -46.90
C THR A 928 -15.93 30.22 -47.95
N PRO A 929 -15.82 31.55 -47.68
CA PRO A 929 -16.75 32.50 -47.01
C PRO A 929 -16.88 33.89 -47.73
N PHE A 930 -17.94 34.66 -47.42
CA PHE A 930 -18.00 36.14 -47.58
C PHE A 930 -19.17 36.67 -46.71
N ALA A 931 -19.04 37.50 -45.66
CA ALA A 931 -18.42 38.83 -45.50
C ALA A 931 -19.28 40.01 -46.04
N GLY A 932 -19.78 40.89 -45.15
CA GLY A 932 -20.22 42.24 -45.53
C GLY A 932 -21.38 42.90 -44.76
N THR A 933 -21.04 43.98 -44.03
CA THR A 933 -21.81 45.23 -43.81
C THR A 933 -23.14 45.25 -43.04
N GLU A 934 -23.25 46.28 -42.17
CA GLU A 934 -24.36 46.59 -41.27
C GLU A 934 -25.32 47.68 -41.82
N THR A 935 -26.42 47.98 -41.10
CA THR A 935 -27.19 49.26 -41.09
C THR A 935 -28.05 49.68 -42.31
N PRO A 936 -29.02 50.65 -42.18
CA PRO A 936 -29.82 51.06 -41.00
C PRO A 936 -31.33 51.36 -41.23
N GLY A 937 -32.10 51.42 -40.13
CA GLY A 937 -33.24 52.34 -39.94
C GLY A 937 -34.65 51.79 -40.26
N GLY A 938 -35.74 52.22 -39.62
CA GLY A 938 -35.97 53.15 -38.48
C GLY A 938 -37.42 52.95 -37.96
N ILE A 939 -37.95 53.60 -36.91
CA ILE A 939 -38.31 55.03 -36.82
C ILE A 939 -38.97 55.30 -35.44
N TYR A 940 -38.52 56.32 -34.68
CA TYR A 940 -39.25 57.04 -33.59
C TYR A 940 -39.71 56.22 -32.34
N SER A 941 -39.98 56.73 -31.14
CA SER A 941 -39.60 57.93 -30.35
C SER A 941 -40.21 57.71 -28.91
N SER A 942 -39.85 58.32 -27.77
CA SER A 942 -39.20 59.61 -27.44
C SER A 942 -38.49 59.60 -26.06
N VAL A 943 -37.76 60.68 -25.78
CA VAL A 943 -37.24 61.17 -24.46
C VAL A 943 -38.36 61.76 -23.56
N PRO A 944 -38.17 62.05 -22.24
CA PRO A 944 -36.89 62.33 -21.56
C PRO A 944 -36.58 61.65 -20.20
N THR A 945 -35.27 61.60 -19.93
CA THR A 945 -34.61 61.38 -18.63
C THR A 945 -34.59 62.68 -17.79
N ASP A 946 -34.59 62.60 -16.45
CA ASP A 946 -33.84 63.56 -15.62
C ASP A 946 -33.47 63.04 -14.20
N LEU A 947 -32.62 63.81 -13.51
CA LEU A 947 -32.03 63.67 -12.17
C LEU A 947 -32.96 63.30 -11.00
N GLY A 948 -32.38 62.69 -9.95
CA GLY A 948 -32.94 62.75 -8.59
C GLY A 948 -32.26 61.86 -7.54
N THR A 949 -31.62 62.44 -6.52
CA THR A 949 -31.12 61.70 -5.34
C THR A 949 -32.06 61.83 -4.13
N GLN A 950 -32.08 60.78 -3.29
CA GLN A 950 -32.62 60.70 -1.91
C GLN A 950 -34.15 60.53 -1.71
N SER A 951 -34.45 59.42 -1.03
CA SER A 951 -35.52 59.14 -0.04
C SER A 951 -36.68 60.13 0.17
N ILE A 952 -37.91 59.60 0.16
CA ILE A 952 -38.78 59.57 1.36
C ILE A 952 -39.76 58.37 1.28
N ALA A 953 -40.41 58.04 2.40
CA ALA A 953 -41.36 56.92 2.52
C ALA A 953 -42.81 57.29 2.11
N GLY A 954 -43.62 56.28 1.81
CA GLY A 954 -45.08 56.39 1.62
C GLY A 954 -45.76 55.03 1.77
N GLU A 955 -46.53 54.85 2.85
CA GLU A 955 -47.23 53.60 3.13
C GLU A 955 -48.45 53.39 2.20
N PHE A 956 -48.73 52.15 1.81
CA PHE A 956 -50.09 51.76 1.44
C PHE A 956 -50.46 50.38 2.01
N ASN A 957 -51.29 50.40 3.06
CA ASN A 957 -51.57 49.25 3.91
C ASN A 957 -53.04 48.83 3.72
N LEU A 958 -53.31 47.63 3.21
CA LEU A 958 -54.69 47.17 2.91
C LEU A 958 -55.05 45.93 3.73
N ARG A 959 -55.91 46.15 4.73
CA ARG A 959 -56.09 45.29 5.90
C ARG A 959 -57.41 44.51 5.84
N LYS A 960 -57.37 43.18 6.03
CA LYS A 960 -58.54 42.38 6.43
C LYS A 960 -58.29 41.64 7.76
N GLN A 961 -59.32 41.63 8.59
CA GLN A 961 -59.39 40.99 9.92
C GLN A 961 -59.77 39.50 9.74
N ARG A 962 -59.67 38.55 10.68
CA ARG A 962 -59.32 38.46 12.13
C ARG A 962 -59.09 36.95 12.44
N ARG A 963 -58.68 36.42 13.60
CA ARG A 963 -58.41 36.86 15.00
C ARG A 963 -57.47 35.81 15.63
N GLY A 964 -56.47 36.18 16.42
CA GLY A 964 -55.47 35.20 16.93
C GLY A 964 -54.98 35.31 18.39
N THR A 965 -55.29 36.40 19.11
CA THR A 965 -54.85 36.71 20.50
C THR A 965 -53.34 36.79 20.73
N ASP A 966 -52.87 38.03 20.77
CA ASP A 966 -51.49 38.47 20.92
C ASP A 966 -51.07 38.66 22.41
N THR A 967 -49.75 38.63 22.66
CA THR A 967 -49.05 39.51 23.62
C THR A 967 -47.63 39.73 23.06
N GLU A 968 -47.47 40.68 22.13
CA GLU A 968 -47.04 42.05 22.41
C GLU A 968 -45.59 42.17 22.90
N GLU A 969 -44.69 42.45 21.96
CA GLU A 969 -43.39 43.09 22.19
C GLU A 969 -43.54 44.60 21.91
N SER A 970 -42.82 45.47 22.64
CA SER A 970 -42.99 46.93 22.53
C SER A 970 -41.66 47.68 22.45
N SER A 971 -41.63 48.72 21.61
CA SER A 971 -40.41 49.36 21.12
C SER A 971 -40.16 50.73 21.75
N HIS A 972 -38.91 50.98 22.16
CA HIS A 972 -38.39 52.31 22.54
C HIS A 972 -36.99 52.52 21.93
N PRO A 973 -36.70 53.69 21.33
CA PRO A 973 -35.38 53.99 20.77
C PRO A 973 -34.35 54.27 21.87
N ARG A 974 -33.09 53.91 21.64
CA ARG A 974 -31.96 54.26 22.53
C ARG A 974 -30.96 55.17 21.83
N SER A 975 -30.56 56.23 22.52
CA SER A 975 -29.62 57.25 22.05
C SER A 975 -28.15 56.83 22.25
N ALA A 976 -27.26 57.37 21.42
CA ALA A 976 -25.83 57.03 21.43
C ALA A 976 -25.05 57.63 22.62
N GLY A 977 -25.06 56.93 23.75
CA GLY A 977 -24.10 57.10 24.85
C GLY A 977 -24.45 58.15 25.91
N GLN A 978 -23.77 58.04 27.05
CA GLN A 978 -23.80 59.00 28.15
C GLN A 978 -22.37 59.18 28.67
N VAL A 979 -21.90 60.43 28.80
CA VAL A 979 -20.54 60.74 29.27
C VAL A 979 -20.46 60.63 30.79
N ILE A 980 -19.39 60.01 31.29
CA ILE A 980 -19.13 59.76 32.72
C ILE A 980 -17.91 60.61 33.14
N GLY A 981 -17.95 61.21 34.33
CA GLY A 981 -16.90 62.12 34.81
C GLY A 981 -15.73 61.41 35.50
N GLU A 982 -14.51 61.93 35.28
CA GLU A 982 -13.29 61.49 35.96
C GLU A 982 -13.05 62.18 37.32
N LYS A 983 -12.37 61.47 38.22
CA LYS A 983 -11.96 61.91 39.55
C LYS A 983 -10.58 61.33 39.87
N SER A 984 -9.67 62.16 40.39
CA SER A 984 -8.31 61.72 40.70
C SER A 984 -8.22 60.94 42.02
N ILE A 985 -7.36 59.93 42.07
CA ILE A 985 -7.00 59.11 43.23
C ILE A 985 -5.48 58.96 43.30
N ARG A 986 -4.90 58.68 44.48
CA ARG A 986 -3.45 58.47 44.62
C ARG A 986 -3.06 57.06 44.18
N ALA A 987 -1.98 56.96 43.41
CA ALA A 987 -1.36 55.71 43.03
C ALA A 987 -0.50 55.14 44.17
N GLU A 988 -0.85 53.95 44.67
CA GLU A 988 0.01 53.12 45.50
C GLU A 988 0.09 51.71 44.87
N GLY A 989 1.27 51.08 44.93
CA GLY A 989 1.57 49.83 44.23
C GLY A 989 2.09 50.03 42.79
N PHE A 990 2.73 48.99 42.25
CA PHE A 990 3.53 49.03 41.00
C PHE A 990 2.73 49.31 39.72
N PHE A 991 1.39 49.28 39.77
CA PHE A 991 0.48 49.65 38.67
C PHE A 991 -0.70 50.51 39.15
N GLY A 992 -0.48 51.39 40.15
CA GLY A 992 -1.49 52.37 40.56
C GLY A 992 -1.72 53.46 39.51
N GLY A 993 -2.97 53.69 39.08
CA GLY A 993 -3.36 54.77 38.17
C GLY A 993 -3.97 55.96 38.91
N GLU A 994 -3.68 57.20 38.48
CA GLU A 994 -4.09 58.41 39.20
C GLU A 994 -5.56 58.85 39.01
N ARG A 995 -6.38 58.12 38.24
CA ARG A 995 -7.73 58.55 37.83
C ARG A 995 -8.72 57.38 37.82
N ALA A 996 -9.96 57.65 38.27
CA ALA A 996 -11.10 56.74 38.26
C ALA A 996 -12.40 57.49 37.91
N TYR A 997 -13.42 56.81 37.40
CA TYR A 997 -14.67 57.42 36.92
C TYR A 997 -15.80 57.30 37.96
N ASP A 998 -16.62 58.35 38.11
CA ASP A 998 -17.74 58.37 39.07
C ASP A 998 -19.05 57.87 38.43
N LEU A 999 -19.45 56.64 38.79
CA LEU A 999 -20.62 55.93 38.25
C LEU A 999 -21.90 56.07 39.09
N SER A 1000 -21.93 56.96 40.09
CA SER A 1000 -22.99 57.00 41.12
C SER A 1000 -24.38 57.50 40.65
N GLY A 1001 -24.51 57.94 39.39
CA GLY A 1001 -25.65 58.76 38.93
C GLY A 1001 -26.87 58.04 38.33
N THR A 1002 -26.76 56.81 37.82
CA THR A 1002 -27.80 56.18 36.95
C THR A 1002 -28.59 55.08 37.65
N LYS A 1003 -29.92 55.24 37.77
CA LYS A 1003 -30.84 54.26 38.39
C LYS A 1003 -31.92 53.77 37.43
N ARG A 1004 -31.81 52.50 37.00
CA ARG A 1004 -32.79 51.67 36.24
C ARG A 1004 -33.01 52.06 34.77
N PRO A 1005 -33.52 51.15 33.89
CA PRO A 1005 -33.39 49.68 33.87
C PRO A 1005 -33.09 49.06 32.48
N ALA A 1006 -32.62 47.81 32.46
CA ALA A 1006 -32.94 46.76 31.47
C ALA A 1006 -32.24 45.43 31.86
N PRO A 1007 -32.76 44.26 31.42
CA PRO A 1007 -31.99 43.01 31.41
C PRO A 1007 -31.00 42.98 30.22
N ASP A 1008 -30.20 41.91 30.18
CA ASP A 1008 -29.38 41.46 29.05
C ASP A 1008 -28.21 42.37 28.60
N VAL A 1009 -27.26 42.56 29.52
CA VAL A 1009 -25.83 42.81 29.21
C VAL A 1009 -24.98 41.99 30.19
N PRO A 1010 -24.23 40.96 29.74
CA PRO A 1010 -23.37 40.18 30.63
C PRO A 1010 -22.20 40.98 31.20
N LEU A 1011 -22.33 41.47 32.44
CA LEU A 1011 -21.22 42.02 33.21
C LEU A 1011 -20.36 40.88 33.75
N LEU A 1012 -19.08 40.86 33.33
CA LEU A 1012 -18.13 39.79 33.63
C LEU A 1012 -17.82 39.75 35.14
N GLY A 1013 -18.55 38.91 35.88
CA GLY A 1013 -18.31 38.62 37.30
C GLY A 1013 -19.46 38.90 38.27
N SER A 1014 -20.70 39.19 37.80
CA SER A 1014 -21.78 39.58 38.73
C SER A 1014 -23.17 38.97 38.45
N GLU A 1015 -23.37 37.69 38.80
CA GLU A 1015 -24.63 37.22 39.41
C GLU A 1015 -24.35 36.27 40.57
N GLU A 1016 -24.62 36.73 41.80
CA GLU A 1016 -24.51 35.92 43.03
C GLU A 1016 -25.85 35.31 43.46
N ARG A 1017 -25.80 34.04 43.91
CA ARG A 1017 -26.53 33.53 45.08
C ARG A 1017 -28.07 33.71 45.11
N GLY A 1018 -28.79 33.36 44.05
CA GLY A 1018 -30.25 33.11 44.07
C GLY A 1018 -30.67 31.76 44.70
N GLY A 1019 -30.20 31.44 45.91
CA GLY A 1019 -29.95 30.05 46.34
C GLY A 1019 -31.13 29.14 46.70
N LYS A 1020 -30.92 27.82 46.47
CA LYS A 1020 -31.47 26.72 47.29
C LYS A 1020 -30.48 25.53 47.34
N LYS A 1021 -29.58 25.54 48.34
CA LYS A 1021 -28.47 24.58 48.50
C LYS A 1021 -28.94 23.13 48.67
N ARG A 1022 -28.18 22.15 48.13
CA ARG A 1022 -28.26 20.72 48.48
C ARG A 1022 -26.87 20.07 48.59
N ARG A 1023 -26.33 20.08 49.82
CA ARG A 1023 -25.37 19.10 50.38
C ARG A 1023 -24.23 18.64 49.45
N GLY A 1024 -23.25 19.51 49.26
CA GLY A 1024 -21.96 19.19 48.63
C GLY A 1024 -20.90 20.25 48.91
N ASP A 1025 -21.28 21.53 48.76
CA ASP A 1025 -20.36 22.67 48.87
C ASP A 1025 -19.75 22.86 50.27
N VAL A 1026 -18.43 23.07 50.28
CA VAL A 1026 -17.69 23.71 51.37
C VAL A 1026 -17.10 25.00 50.81
N GLU A 1027 -17.41 26.13 51.45
CA GLU A 1027 -17.16 27.47 50.93
C GLU A 1027 -16.07 28.13 51.81
N VAL A 1028 -14.83 28.19 51.30
CA VAL A 1028 -13.67 28.72 52.04
C VAL A 1028 -13.51 30.21 51.76
N SER A 1029 -13.84 31.03 52.74
CA SER A 1029 -13.43 32.44 52.81
C SER A 1029 -12.53 32.63 54.04
N LEU A 1030 -11.34 33.19 53.83
CA LEU A 1030 -10.40 33.53 54.90
C LEU A 1030 -10.43 35.04 55.12
N ASP A 1031 -10.63 35.43 56.37
CA ASP A 1031 -10.82 36.81 56.80
C ASP A 1031 -9.45 37.54 56.88
N PRO A 1032 -9.25 38.71 56.23
CA PRO A 1032 -7.92 39.35 56.17
C PRO A 1032 -7.34 39.72 57.55
N GLU A 1033 -8.17 40.09 58.51
CA GLU A 1033 -7.73 40.45 59.88
C GLU A 1033 -7.28 39.22 60.70
N ALA A 1034 -7.63 37.99 60.28
CA ALA A 1034 -7.22 36.76 60.97
C ALA A 1034 -5.73 36.41 60.81
N LEU A 1035 -4.97 37.19 60.02
CA LEU A 1035 -3.55 37.00 59.74
C LEU A 1035 -2.60 37.81 60.65
N GLU A 1036 -3.07 38.82 61.38
CA GLU A 1036 -2.18 39.67 62.20
C GLU A 1036 -1.86 39.08 63.60
N VAL A 1037 -2.66 38.13 64.10
CA VAL A 1037 -2.54 37.61 65.48
C VAL A 1037 -2.22 36.11 65.51
N GLY A 1038 -1.07 35.74 64.93
CA GLY A 1038 -0.56 34.36 64.97
C GLY A 1038 0.91 34.24 64.58
N GLY A 1039 1.76 33.77 65.51
CA GLY A 1039 3.16 33.51 65.23
C GLY A 1039 3.36 32.41 64.17
N LYS A 1040 4.51 32.43 63.47
CA LYS A 1040 4.81 31.60 62.30
C LYS A 1040 4.64 30.08 62.53
N GLU A 1041 4.78 29.61 63.77
CA GLU A 1041 4.54 28.21 64.17
C GLU A 1041 3.05 27.87 64.36
N GLU A 1042 2.25 28.79 64.88
CA GLU A 1042 0.79 28.58 65.05
C GLU A 1042 0.11 28.51 63.67
N LEU A 1043 0.55 29.36 62.73
CA LEU A 1043 0.12 29.30 61.34
C LEU A 1043 0.49 27.96 60.68
N LYS A 1044 1.73 27.50 60.88
CA LYS A 1044 2.21 26.20 60.38
C LYS A 1044 1.38 25.04 60.97
N ARG A 1045 1.12 25.04 62.28
CA ARG A 1045 0.33 24.00 62.96
C ARG A 1045 -1.11 23.94 62.43
N ARG A 1046 -1.74 25.09 62.14
CA ARG A 1046 -3.08 25.14 61.54
C ARG A 1046 -3.08 24.64 60.09
N TYR A 1047 -2.06 24.98 59.31
CA TYR A 1047 -1.87 24.50 57.93
C TYR A 1047 -1.69 22.97 57.89
N GLU A 1048 -0.87 22.40 58.78
CA GLU A 1048 -0.67 20.95 58.89
C GLU A 1048 -1.96 20.23 59.33
N ALA A 1049 -2.67 20.75 60.33
CA ALA A 1049 -3.95 20.20 60.80
C ALA A 1049 -5.11 20.33 59.80
N GLN A 1050 -5.04 21.29 58.86
CA GLN A 1050 -5.98 21.37 57.73
C GLN A 1050 -5.65 20.33 56.67
N ARG A 1051 -4.36 20.16 56.32
CA ARG A 1051 -3.91 19.18 55.33
C ARG A 1051 -4.22 17.73 55.73
N GLU A 1052 -4.23 17.42 57.03
CA GLU A 1052 -4.65 16.10 57.53
C GLU A 1052 -6.16 15.83 57.42
N ARG A 1053 -7.00 16.86 57.28
CA ARG A 1053 -8.46 16.70 57.07
C ARG A 1053 -8.87 16.55 55.61
N GLU A 1054 -8.02 16.99 54.68
CA GLU A 1054 -8.24 16.87 53.23
C GLU A 1054 -7.60 15.61 52.61
N GLY A 1055 -6.86 14.81 53.41
CA GLY A 1055 -6.26 13.53 53.00
C GLY A 1055 -7.25 12.38 52.74
N GLY A 1056 -8.43 12.69 52.18
CA GLY A 1056 -9.59 11.79 52.03
C GLY A 1056 -9.89 11.31 50.60
N GLY A 1057 -9.06 11.66 49.60
CA GLY A 1057 -9.09 11.06 48.26
C GLY A 1057 -9.08 12.05 47.09
N GLY A 1058 -8.38 11.69 46.01
CA GLY A 1058 -8.34 12.43 44.74
C GLY A 1058 -6.93 12.92 44.35
N TRP A 1059 -6.48 12.56 43.15
CA TRP A 1059 -5.26 13.05 42.51
C TRP A 1059 -5.45 14.44 41.88
N GLN A 1060 -4.46 15.33 41.97
CA GLN A 1060 -3.64 15.75 40.80
C GLN A 1060 -2.41 16.62 41.19
N GLY A 1061 -1.30 16.45 40.45
CA GLY A 1061 -0.22 17.44 40.18
C GLY A 1061 0.42 18.26 41.32
N GLY A 1062 1.75 18.24 41.55
CA GLY A 1062 2.82 17.52 40.85
C GLY A 1062 4.23 17.91 41.35
N SER A 1063 5.26 17.28 40.79
CA SER A 1063 6.72 17.53 41.01
C SER A 1063 7.23 17.60 42.46
N GLY A 1064 8.00 16.60 42.92
CA GLY A 1064 8.70 16.72 44.22
C GLY A 1064 9.53 15.52 44.67
N GLY A 1065 9.09 14.30 44.36
CA GLY A 1065 9.93 13.08 44.48
C GLY A 1065 9.85 12.30 45.80
N VAL A 1066 8.79 11.50 45.97
CA VAL A 1066 8.85 10.22 46.71
C VAL A 1066 8.03 9.18 45.93
N GLU A 1067 8.64 8.53 44.92
CA GLU A 1067 8.01 7.39 44.23
C GLU A 1067 9.02 6.53 43.43
N ARG A 1068 10.20 6.27 44.01
CA ARG A 1068 11.25 5.41 43.38
C ARG A 1068 11.23 3.94 43.81
N GLU A 1069 10.48 3.59 44.85
CA GLU A 1069 10.60 2.30 45.52
C GLU A 1069 9.49 1.31 45.12
N ASP A 1070 8.26 1.79 44.89
CA ASP A 1070 7.10 0.93 44.57
C ASP A 1070 7.18 0.34 43.15
N VAL A 1071 7.58 1.15 42.16
CA VAL A 1071 7.84 0.67 40.78
C VAL A 1071 8.95 -0.38 40.75
N SER A 1072 9.93 -0.30 41.67
CA SER A 1072 10.99 -1.30 41.80
C SER A 1072 10.43 -2.66 42.27
N GLN A 1073 9.51 -2.65 43.24
CA GLN A 1073 8.82 -3.88 43.66
C GLN A 1073 7.91 -4.42 42.55
N MET A 1074 7.15 -3.57 41.85
CA MET A 1074 6.28 -4.01 40.75
C MET A 1074 7.07 -4.61 39.58
N VAL A 1075 8.22 -4.03 39.21
CA VAL A 1075 9.13 -4.59 38.18
C VAL A 1075 9.82 -5.87 38.68
N ALA A 1076 10.15 -5.97 39.96
CA ALA A 1076 10.66 -7.21 40.56
C ALA A 1076 9.59 -8.32 40.56
N GLU A 1077 8.32 -8.01 40.84
CA GLU A 1077 7.21 -8.95 40.72
C GLU A 1077 6.96 -9.40 39.27
N GLU A 1078 6.92 -8.48 38.30
CA GLU A 1078 6.82 -8.79 36.87
C GLU A 1078 8.00 -9.67 36.44
N GLY A 1079 9.22 -9.33 36.85
CA GLY A 1079 10.43 -10.10 36.62
C GLY A 1079 10.37 -11.50 37.21
N ALA A 1080 9.91 -11.63 38.47
CA ALA A 1080 9.73 -12.91 39.14
C ALA A 1080 8.62 -13.75 38.51
N LYS A 1081 7.50 -13.14 38.09
CA LYS A 1081 6.40 -13.79 37.35
C LYS A 1081 6.89 -14.29 35.99
N ARG A 1082 7.68 -13.49 35.26
CA ARG A 1082 8.32 -13.91 33.99
C ARG A 1082 9.33 -15.03 34.19
N LEU A 1083 10.25 -14.92 35.15
CA LEU A 1083 11.24 -15.95 35.48
C LEU A 1083 10.59 -17.27 35.91
N ARG A 1084 9.54 -17.20 36.74
CA ARG A 1084 8.73 -18.36 37.11
C ARG A 1084 8.06 -18.98 35.88
N LYS A 1085 7.45 -18.17 35.01
CA LYS A 1085 6.77 -18.65 33.79
C LYS A 1085 7.75 -19.29 32.80
N ASP A 1086 8.97 -18.78 32.68
CA ASP A 1086 10.04 -19.39 31.88
C ASP A 1086 10.67 -20.63 32.55
N ARG A 1087 10.65 -20.73 33.88
CA ARG A 1087 11.01 -21.95 34.61
C ARG A 1087 9.96 -23.04 34.40
N GLU A 1088 8.67 -22.73 34.57
CA GLU A 1088 7.55 -23.59 34.21
C GLU A 1088 7.59 -24.00 32.71
N ARG A 1089 8.18 -23.18 31.84
CA ARG A 1089 8.39 -23.46 30.40
C ARG A 1089 9.67 -24.25 30.08
N ARG A 1090 10.58 -24.39 31.05
CA ARG A 1090 11.76 -25.29 31.02
C ARG A 1090 11.51 -26.60 31.77
N GLU A 1091 10.56 -26.62 32.70
CA GLU A 1091 10.05 -27.83 33.37
C GLU A 1091 9.01 -28.57 32.50
N LYS A 1092 8.47 -27.91 31.48
CA LYS A 1092 7.60 -28.49 30.42
C LYS A 1092 8.35 -28.73 29.09
N ARG A 1093 9.66 -28.98 29.14
CA ARG A 1093 10.52 -29.08 27.95
C ARG A 1093 11.78 -29.92 28.16
#